data_AF-A0A8J4H6U9-F1
#
_entry.id   AF-A0A8J4H6U9-F1
#
_cell.length_a   1.000
_cell.length_b   1.000
_cell.length_c   1.000
_cell.angle_alpha   90.00
_cell.angle_beta   90.00
_cell.angle_gamma   90.00
#
_symmetry.space_group_name_H-M   'P 1'
#
loop_
_entity.id
_entity.type
_entity.pdbx_description
1 polymer ?
#
loop_
_entity_poly.entity_id
_entity_poly.type
_entity_poly.pdbx_seq_one_letter_code
_entity_poly.pdbx_strand_id
1 'polypeptide(L)'
;MIRTRLRWLSLCLFMTALLVGMALGPSPAPSAAAALSESDWAELIPLVEKYRKESGIPGMSVVLVSEDGSVFKQGFGYADRGENRPVTADTLFELGSTSKAFTALALLQLEEQGLVELEAPVQQYLPWFQMVYEGQPADMRLYHLLHHTSGIPFKSIGAIPEATGDDALERTVRTLVGGELDFAPGEEYLYATINYDVLGLIIQELSGLTYEAYVEQHVLAPLGMNDTYLFRDEASARMATGYRWSFLRLDAYDAPIYRGNTPAGYVISSANDLEKWLRYQLGWEQPAEWSDELRLRAQLPDRSVAPSPDGASYAAGWAVFQRGSGEISHGGNNPNFSAFIALRPGDGFGVAVLANLNSAYTEMIGQSIVNQLLDKELPDPPTDLYKTLDQFSSSIVFVLIPVSIVLAWLIGRIIWEALQGRRRYSGSRGKLAASMGIFLLFVSGIAYSLYQLPNVLFNGLNWPFMYVWTSSAMPAAAWSLFVAVCLFSVYYILSVFYAKPKEKAFFSLILLSFVSGFGNALIIFIVNEALNREGFQSGLLLYFSLGLLLYVVGQKLVRTRLIHITNQMVYEKRVVLIDKLLDSSYQHIEKMERGRIEASLNNDTETISNFSNIVITGATSLVTLICCFVYMGMLSLYGLLVSLGVIVLAAGLHFLMGKQANRLWEQTRDIQNIFFKFIQDLIAGFKELSLHARKRDDFKADMKSSSQTYKEKRILGDMKFANVNVIGELLFTFVVGVIAFLFPLLFTEMKDSAIRSYVFVLLYMTGPIHGILGTIPNIYMVRISWKRINALVDQLEAFRDKQQTRDMQVSLANPVVLELRGVSFRYDQTEDGSFSVGPIDYEFRSGEITFITGGNGSGKSTLAKLLTGLYTPTSGDILINGRKATSEALSQHYSAIYSDFHLFEKLYGMEADGRQDQLNTYLQQLQLSDKVSFADGAFSTIQLSTGQRKRLALVISYLEDRPIYLFDEWAADQDPEFRTFFYRTLLPELKERGKCIIAITHDDRFFDCADYRIKMDMGKMSELKPALDGQQRSAAQLT
;
A
#
# COMPACT_ATOMS: atom_id res chain seq x y z
N MET A 1 14.36 -19.00 41.35
CA MET A 1 14.07 -18.33 40.05
C MET A 1 12.57 -18.28 39.71
N ILE A 2 11.68 -18.14 40.71
CA ILE A 2 10.20 -18.14 40.54
C ILE A 2 9.55 -16.89 41.18
N ARG A 3 10.32 -16.00 41.81
CA ARG A 3 9.80 -14.84 42.58
C ARG A 3 9.76 -13.49 41.85
N THR A 4 10.24 -13.39 40.61
CA THR A 4 10.32 -12.11 39.88
C THR A 4 9.38 -11.98 38.67
N ARG A 5 8.55 -12.98 38.38
CA ARG A 5 7.57 -12.93 37.27
C ARG A 5 6.11 -12.70 37.67
N LEU A 6 5.77 -12.71 38.96
CA LEU A 6 4.39 -12.49 39.42
C LEU A 6 4.03 -11.03 39.72
N ARG A 7 4.99 -10.09 39.73
CA ARG A 7 4.71 -8.67 40.08
C ARG A 7 4.00 -7.86 39.00
N TRP A 8 3.94 -8.34 37.75
CA TRP A 8 3.27 -7.65 36.65
C TRP A 8 1.78 -8.02 36.49
N LEU A 9 1.37 -9.18 37.02
CA LEU A 9 -0.03 -9.64 37.00
C LEU A 9 -0.86 -9.05 38.15
N SER A 10 -0.23 -8.78 39.29
CA SER A 10 -0.91 -8.20 40.47
C SER A 10 -1.26 -6.72 40.30
N LEU A 11 -0.56 -5.98 39.43
CA LEU A 11 -0.83 -4.56 39.19
C LEU A 11 -2.03 -4.34 38.23
N CYS A 12 -2.30 -5.29 37.33
CA CYS A 12 -3.43 -5.23 36.39
C CYS A 12 -4.76 -5.66 37.03
N LEU A 13 -4.70 -6.51 38.07
CA LEU A 13 -5.87 -6.99 38.82
C LEU A 13 -6.33 -6.06 39.94
N PHE A 14 -5.50 -5.10 40.36
CA PHE A 14 -5.86 -4.14 41.42
C PHE A 14 -6.48 -2.84 40.89
N MET A 15 -6.28 -2.51 39.59
CA MET A 15 -6.96 -1.37 38.95
C MET A 15 -8.36 -1.69 38.42
N THR A 16 -8.73 -2.96 38.32
CA THR A 16 -10.06 -3.41 37.86
C THR A 16 -11.11 -3.45 38.97
N ALA A 17 -10.72 -3.35 40.25
CA ALA A 17 -11.64 -3.44 41.38
C ALA A 17 -12.08 -2.08 41.98
N LEU A 18 -11.56 -0.95 41.48
CA LEU A 18 -11.89 0.39 42.01
C LEU A 18 -12.95 1.17 41.20
N LEU A 19 -13.45 0.60 40.10
CA LEU A 19 -14.36 1.29 39.16
C LEU A 19 -15.84 0.90 39.27
N VAL A 20 -16.23 0.10 40.28
CA VAL A 20 -17.62 -0.42 40.43
C VAL A 20 -18.38 0.28 41.59
N GLY A 21 -17.94 1.47 42.00
CA GLY A 21 -18.35 2.04 43.28
C GLY A 21 -18.98 3.43 43.27
N MET A 22 -19.47 3.98 42.16
CA MET A 22 -20.22 5.25 42.16
C MET A 22 -21.16 5.37 40.97
N ALA A 23 -22.37 4.84 41.08
CA ALA A 23 -23.50 5.22 40.23
C ALA A 23 -24.79 4.77 40.90
N LEU A 24 -25.30 5.56 41.84
CA LEU A 24 -26.69 5.56 42.30
C LEU A 24 -26.87 6.85 43.12
N GLY A 25 -27.01 7.97 42.42
CA GLY A 25 -27.56 9.21 42.95
C GLY A 25 -29.05 9.29 42.59
N PRO A 26 -29.93 9.74 43.49
CA PRO A 26 -31.34 9.92 43.15
C PRO A 26 -31.50 11.09 42.18
N SER A 27 -32.27 10.90 41.11
CA SER A 27 -32.71 11.99 40.22
C SER A 27 -33.59 12.98 40.99
N PRO A 28 -33.40 14.30 40.83
CA PRO A 28 -34.32 15.30 41.36
C PRO A 28 -35.65 15.27 40.58
N ALA A 29 -36.74 15.56 41.30
CA ALA A 29 -38.06 15.79 40.72
C ALA A 29 -38.07 17.09 39.90
N PRO A 30 -38.92 17.21 38.86
CA PRO A 30 -38.99 18.42 38.04
C PRO A 30 -39.44 19.61 38.88
N SER A 31 -38.65 20.69 38.84
CA SER A 31 -39.05 22.00 39.36
C SER A 31 -40.07 22.61 38.41
N ALA A 32 -41.08 23.28 38.98
CA ALA A 32 -41.98 24.12 38.21
C ALA A 32 -41.18 25.23 37.51
N ALA A 33 -41.56 25.53 36.26
CA ALA A 33 -40.93 26.52 35.41
C ALA A 33 -40.80 27.86 36.15
N ALA A 34 -39.56 28.33 36.29
CA ALA A 34 -39.27 29.71 36.69
C ALA A 34 -39.49 30.62 35.48
N ALA A 35 -40.03 31.82 35.69
CA ALA A 35 -40.19 32.81 34.64
C ALA A 35 -38.82 33.16 34.03
N LEU A 36 -38.75 33.19 32.70
CA LEU A 36 -37.52 33.50 31.96
C LEU A 36 -37.06 34.92 32.28
N SER A 37 -35.80 35.06 32.66
CA SER A 37 -35.18 36.29 33.16
C SER A 37 -34.21 36.90 32.15
N GLU A 38 -33.88 38.18 32.28
CA GLU A 38 -32.83 38.81 31.45
C GLU A 38 -31.46 38.12 31.56
N SER A 39 -31.20 37.42 32.68
CA SER A 39 -30.00 36.58 32.85
C SER A 39 -29.97 35.36 31.93
N ASP A 40 -31.13 34.74 31.65
CA ASP A 40 -31.21 33.57 30.78
C ASP A 40 -30.87 33.95 29.33
N TRP A 41 -31.28 35.14 28.88
CA TRP A 41 -30.93 35.68 27.57
C TRP A 41 -29.43 35.97 27.42
N ALA A 42 -28.79 36.47 28.49
CA ALA A 42 -27.37 36.78 28.50
C ALA A 42 -26.48 35.53 28.39
N GLU A 43 -26.96 34.37 28.85
CA GLU A 43 -26.25 33.09 28.75
C GLU A 43 -26.44 32.39 27.39
N LEU A 44 -27.58 32.59 26.71
CA LEU A 44 -27.84 32.01 25.40
C LEU A 44 -26.99 32.62 24.27
N ILE A 45 -26.75 33.94 24.29
CA ILE A 45 -25.96 34.64 23.26
C ILE A 45 -24.57 34.02 23.05
N PRO A 46 -23.72 33.84 24.08
CA PRO A 46 -22.40 33.25 23.90
C PRO A 46 -22.47 31.77 23.48
N LEU A 47 -23.50 31.03 23.89
CA LEU A 47 -23.72 29.64 23.48
C LEU A 47 -24.02 29.54 21.97
N VAL A 48 -25.00 30.31 21.49
CA VAL A 48 -25.37 30.36 20.07
C VAL A 48 -24.20 30.83 19.22
N GLU A 49 -23.49 31.89 19.64
CA GLU A 49 -22.35 32.42 18.89
C GLU A 49 -21.17 31.44 18.83
N LYS A 50 -20.95 30.65 19.88
CA LYS A 50 -19.95 29.56 19.89
C LYS A 50 -20.27 28.53 18.80
N TYR A 51 -21.48 27.97 18.82
CA TYR A 51 -21.87 26.93 17.86
C TYR A 51 -22.02 27.45 16.43
N ARG A 52 -22.44 28.71 16.24
CA ARG A 52 -22.43 29.38 14.93
C ARG A 52 -21.01 29.48 14.35
N LYS A 53 -20.01 29.83 15.17
CA LYS A 53 -18.60 29.87 14.74
C LYS A 53 -18.04 28.48 14.42
N GLU A 54 -18.36 27.48 15.24
CA GLU A 54 -17.89 26.09 15.04
C GLU A 54 -18.48 25.45 13.78
N SER A 55 -19.77 25.66 13.55
CA SER A 55 -20.48 25.19 12.35
C SER A 55 -19.96 25.87 11.09
N GLY A 56 -19.69 27.19 11.16
CA GLY A 56 -19.35 28.04 10.03
C GLY A 56 -20.55 28.79 9.46
N ILE A 57 -21.74 28.70 10.08
CA ILE A 57 -22.94 29.41 9.65
C ILE A 57 -22.68 30.92 9.57
N PRO A 58 -22.78 31.57 8.40
CA PRO A 58 -22.46 32.99 8.27
C PRO A 58 -23.40 33.92 9.03
N GLY A 59 -24.70 33.67 8.94
CA GLY A 59 -25.77 34.43 9.55
C GLY A 59 -26.88 33.55 10.09
N MET A 60 -27.38 33.88 11.27
CA MET A 60 -28.45 33.16 11.94
C MET A 60 -29.39 34.13 12.66
N SER A 61 -30.67 33.80 12.72
CA SER A 61 -31.66 34.52 13.52
C SER A 61 -32.33 33.56 14.50
N VAL A 62 -32.46 33.97 15.75
CA VAL A 62 -33.13 33.21 16.81
C VAL A 62 -34.31 34.03 17.31
N VAL A 63 -35.49 33.40 17.37
CA VAL A 63 -36.67 33.92 18.06
C VAL A 63 -37.12 32.93 19.12
N LEU A 64 -37.47 33.45 20.29
CA LEU A 64 -38.02 32.69 21.38
C LEU A 64 -39.15 33.48 22.01
N VAL A 65 -40.27 32.80 22.27
CA VAL A 65 -41.46 33.36 22.91
C VAL A 65 -41.78 32.58 24.19
N SER A 66 -42.34 33.27 25.18
CA SER A 66 -42.65 32.74 26.51
C SER A 66 -44.08 33.12 26.92
N GLU A 67 -44.69 32.29 27.78
CA GLU A 67 -46.10 32.41 28.21
C GLU A 67 -46.39 33.71 28.96
N ASP A 68 -45.38 34.26 29.64
CA ASP A 68 -45.43 35.56 30.32
C ASP A 68 -45.41 36.77 29.36
N GLY A 69 -45.32 36.52 28.05
CA GLY A 69 -45.24 37.53 27.00
C GLY A 69 -43.82 38.00 26.69
N SER A 70 -42.79 37.43 27.33
CA SER A 70 -41.39 37.73 27.04
C SER A 70 -40.98 37.21 25.66
N VAL A 71 -40.23 38.02 24.91
CA VAL A 71 -39.77 37.70 23.56
C VAL A 71 -38.29 38.00 23.43
N PHE A 72 -37.52 37.01 23.01
CA PHE A 72 -36.10 37.16 22.66
C PHE A 72 -35.96 37.05 21.14
N LYS A 73 -35.40 38.08 20.50
CA LYS A 73 -35.08 38.11 19.07
C LYS A 73 -33.65 38.57 18.89
N GLN A 74 -32.80 37.70 18.37
CA GLN A 74 -31.40 38.02 18.18
C GLN A 74 -30.88 37.54 16.82
N GLY A 75 -30.33 38.47 16.06
CA GLY A 75 -29.54 38.18 14.87
C GLY A 75 -28.07 37.95 15.25
N PHE A 76 -27.45 36.96 14.61
CA PHE A 76 -26.06 36.58 14.77
C PHE A 76 -25.37 36.58 13.41
N GLY A 77 -24.15 37.12 13.35
CA GLY A 77 -23.35 37.15 12.13
C GLY A 77 -23.97 38.03 11.03
N TYR A 78 -23.87 37.57 9.78
CA TYR A 78 -24.16 38.38 8.58
C TYR A 78 -25.24 37.76 7.69
N ALA A 79 -26.26 38.55 7.38
CA ALA A 79 -27.22 38.26 6.33
C ALA A 79 -26.53 38.22 4.96
N ASP A 80 -25.54 39.09 4.75
CA ASP A 80 -24.60 39.03 3.63
C ASP A 80 -23.17 39.29 4.12
N ARG A 81 -22.30 38.29 3.98
CA ARG A 81 -20.89 38.35 4.37
C ARG A 81 -20.04 39.21 3.43
N GLY A 82 -20.38 39.29 2.14
CA GLY A 82 -19.67 40.10 1.15
C GLY A 82 -19.90 41.60 1.36
N GLU A 83 -21.12 41.97 1.73
CA GLU A 83 -21.51 43.36 2.02
C GLU A 83 -21.37 43.74 3.51
N ASN A 84 -21.01 42.79 4.37
CA ASN A 84 -21.01 42.93 5.83
C ASN A 84 -22.38 43.37 6.40
N ARG A 85 -23.48 42.98 5.76
CA ARG A 85 -24.84 43.27 6.22
C ARG A 85 -25.18 42.36 7.41
N PRO A 86 -25.43 42.89 8.62
CA PRO A 86 -25.72 42.07 9.80
C PRO A 86 -27.09 41.41 9.69
N VAL A 87 -27.28 40.27 10.38
CA VAL A 87 -28.62 39.71 10.56
C VAL A 87 -29.41 40.57 11.55
N THR A 88 -30.64 40.91 11.20
CA THR A 88 -31.61 41.63 12.03
C THR A 88 -32.89 40.81 12.19
N ALA A 89 -33.82 41.26 13.04
CA ALA A 89 -35.12 40.61 13.21
C ALA A 89 -35.97 40.59 11.92
N ASP A 90 -35.70 41.52 10.98
CA ASP A 90 -36.38 41.66 9.68
C ASP A 90 -35.69 40.87 8.55
N THR A 91 -34.56 40.23 8.83
CA THR A 91 -33.84 39.45 7.82
C THR A 91 -34.65 38.21 7.46
N LEU A 92 -34.83 37.97 6.16
CA LEU A 92 -35.64 36.87 5.64
C LEU A 92 -34.78 35.63 5.35
N PHE A 93 -35.30 34.46 5.72
CA PHE A 93 -34.69 33.16 5.47
C PHE A 93 -35.74 32.19 4.94
N GLU A 94 -35.29 31.23 4.13
CA GLU A 94 -36.12 30.08 3.78
C GLU A 94 -36.29 29.16 4.98
N LEU A 95 -37.54 28.76 5.23
CA LEU A 95 -37.93 27.93 6.36
C LEU A 95 -37.68 26.44 6.11
N GLY A 96 -37.39 26.03 4.87
CA GLY A 96 -37.26 24.63 4.52
C GLY A 96 -38.54 23.87 4.87
N SER A 97 -38.39 22.63 5.34
CA SER A 97 -39.53 21.75 5.63
C SER A 97 -40.47 22.19 6.75
N THR A 98 -40.13 23.19 7.57
CA THR A 98 -41.09 23.74 8.55
C THR A 98 -42.26 24.47 7.86
N SER A 99 -42.12 24.77 6.57
CA SER A 99 -43.20 25.23 5.67
C SER A 99 -44.44 24.32 5.67
N LYS A 100 -44.25 23.01 5.90
CA LYS A 100 -45.33 22.01 5.87
C LYS A 100 -46.45 22.30 6.86
N ALA A 101 -46.12 22.89 8.01
CA ALA A 101 -47.10 23.24 9.02
C ALA A 101 -48.08 24.33 8.54
N PHE A 102 -47.66 25.23 7.62
CA PHE A 102 -48.55 26.21 6.99
C PHE A 102 -49.52 25.53 6.02
N THR A 103 -49.01 24.62 5.18
CA THR A 103 -49.83 23.82 4.24
C THR A 103 -50.83 22.94 4.97
N ALA A 104 -50.41 22.29 6.04
CA ALA A 104 -51.28 21.48 6.88
C ALA A 104 -52.41 22.29 7.49
N LEU A 105 -52.09 23.47 8.04
CA LEU A 105 -53.10 24.38 8.59
C LEU A 105 -54.11 24.81 7.52
N ALA A 106 -53.63 25.19 6.33
CA ALA A 106 -54.48 25.55 5.20
C ALA A 106 -55.42 24.41 4.76
N LEU A 107 -54.91 23.17 4.73
CA LEU A 107 -55.73 21.99 4.42
C LEU A 107 -56.80 21.74 5.49
N LEU A 108 -56.43 21.83 6.77
CA LEU A 108 -57.35 21.60 7.89
C LEU A 108 -58.43 22.70 7.97
N GLN A 109 -58.14 23.93 7.54
CA GLN A 109 -59.15 24.98 7.38
C GLN A 109 -60.21 24.60 6.33
N LEU A 110 -59.79 24.06 5.19
CA LEU A 110 -60.72 23.59 4.16
C LEU A 110 -61.55 22.40 4.67
N GLU A 111 -60.98 21.55 5.52
CA GLU A 111 -61.67 20.41 6.11
C GLU A 111 -62.74 20.87 7.12
N GLU A 112 -62.43 21.86 7.96
CA GLU A 112 -63.39 22.48 8.88
C GLU A 112 -64.55 23.16 8.14
N GLN A 113 -64.30 23.70 6.95
CA GLN A 113 -65.32 24.24 6.05
C GLN A 113 -66.13 23.15 5.32
N GLY A 114 -65.77 21.88 5.47
CA GLY A 114 -66.42 20.75 4.80
C GLY A 114 -66.11 20.63 3.30
N LEU A 115 -65.04 21.29 2.82
CA LEU A 115 -64.62 21.26 1.42
C LEU A 115 -63.71 20.08 1.08
N VAL A 116 -63.08 19.47 2.09
CA VAL A 116 -62.19 18.31 1.96
C VAL A 116 -62.40 17.37 3.14
N GLU A 117 -62.18 16.07 2.92
CA GLU A 117 -62.20 15.02 3.93
C GLU A 117 -60.84 14.29 3.92
N LEU A 118 -60.18 14.16 5.08
CA LEU A 118 -58.85 13.52 5.16
C LEU A 118 -58.87 12.02 4.82
N GLU A 119 -59.99 11.34 5.10
CA GLU A 119 -60.18 9.92 4.80
C GLU A 119 -60.56 9.65 3.34
N ALA A 120 -60.80 10.69 2.54
CA ALA A 120 -61.12 10.53 1.13
C ALA A 120 -59.87 10.14 0.31
N PRO A 121 -60.05 9.34 -0.76
CA PRO A 121 -58.96 9.03 -1.68
C PRO A 121 -58.50 10.29 -2.42
N VAL A 122 -57.20 10.40 -2.69
CA VAL A 122 -56.61 11.54 -3.43
C VAL A 122 -57.30 11.74 -4.79
N GLN A 123 -57.70 10.66 -5.44
CA GLN A 123 -58.41 10.62 -6.72
C GLN A 123 -59.75 11.38 -6.72
N GLN A 124 -60.37 11.57 -5.55
CA GLN A 124 -61.59 12.35 -5.43
C GLN A 124 -61.36 13.82 -5.81
N TYR A 125 -60.17 14.34 -5.50
CA TYR A 125 -59.80 15.74 -5.76
C TYR A 125 -58.90 15.88 -6.99
N LEU A 126 -58.09 14.86 -7.27
CA LEU A 126 -57.21 14.81 -8.45
C LEU A 126 -57.49 13.52 -9.25
N PRO A 127 -58.52 13.49 -10.14
CA PRO A 127 -58.95 12.27 -10.82
C PRO A 127 -57.89 11.56 -11.68
N TRP A 128 -56.85 12.29 -12.10
CA TRP A 128 -55.74 11.76 -12.89
C TRP A 128 -54.57 11.23 -12.06
N PHE A 129 -54.58 11.44 -10.73
CA PHE A 129 -53.49 11.02 -9.85
C PHE A 129 -53.61 9.53 -9.53
N GLN A 130 -52.60 8.73 -9.88
CA GLN A 130 -52.60 7.30 -9.58
C GLN A 130 -51.18 6.81 -9.30
N MET A 131 -50.99 6.20 -8.13
CA MET A 131 -49.79 5.47 -7.73
C MET A 131 -50.07 3.96 -7.79
N VAL A 132 -49.00 3.16 -7.82
CA VAL A 132 -49.06 1.70 -7.88
C VAL A 132 -48.36 1.09 -6.68
N TYR A 133 -48.91 0.00 -6.14
CA TYR A 133 -48.26 -0.85 -5.16
C TYR A 133 -48.53 -2.32 -5.53
N GLU A 134 -47.47 -3.11 -5.66
CA GLU A 134 -47.50 -4.51 -6.12
C GLU A 134 -48.25 -4.69 -7.44
N GLY A 135 -48.11 -3.72 -8.35
CA GLY A 135 -48.77 -3.73 -9.66
C GLY A 135 -50.27 -3.40 -9.64
N GLN A 136 -50.83 -3.00 -8.50
CA GLN A 136 -52.23 -2.58 -8.35
C GLN A 136 -52.35 -1.07 -8.05
N PRO A 137 -53.45 -0.41 -8.46
CA PRO A 137 -53.77 0.95 -8.03
C PRO A 137 -53.76 1.09 -6.51
N ALA A 138 -52.93 1.98 -5.97
CA ALA A 138 -52.85 2.23 -4.52
C ALA A 138 -54.05 3.04 -4.00
N ASP A 139 -54.62 2.61 -2.87
CA ASP A 139 -55.65 3.36 -2.12
C ASP A 139 -54.97 4.40 -1.21
N MET A 140 -54.63 5.55 -1.79
CA MET A 140 -53.95 6.64 -1.09
C MET A 140 -54.96 7.71 -0.67
N ARG A 141 -54.99 8.02 0.63
CA ARG A 141 -55.86 9.04 1.23
C ARG A 141 -55.06 10.29 1.62
N LEU A 142 -55.75 11.41 1.79
CA LEU A 142 -55.13 12.66 2.24
C LEU A 142 -54.50 12.50 3.63
N TYR A 143 -55.12 11.69 4.50
CA TYR A 143 -54.58 11.30 5.80
C TYR A 143 -53.17 10.71 5.69
N HIS A 144 -52.92 9.82 4.73
CA HIS A 144 -51.61 9.19 4.53
C HIS A 144 -50.55 10.19 4.07
N LEU A 145 -50.94 11.16 3.24
CA LEU A 145 -50.04 12.23 2.79
C LEU A 145 -49.66 13.15 3.95
N LEU A 146 -50.66 13.58 4.73
CA LEU A 146 -50.50 14.49 5.88
C LEU A 146 -49.59 13.92 6.97
N HIS A 147 -49.56 12.60 7.14
CA HIS A 147 -48.80 11.91 8.19
C HIS A 147 -47.54 11.19 7.70
N HIS A 148 -47.16 11.34 6.42
CA HIS A 148 -46.04 10.61 5.80
C HIS A 148 -46.14 9.07 5.93
N THR A 149 -47.36 8.53 5.82
CA THR A 149 -47.64 7.09 5.78
C THR A 149 -48.08 6.62 4.39
N SER A 150 -47.85 7.45 3.36
CA SER A 150 -48.26 7.21 1.97
C SER A 150 -47.51 6.11 1.22
N GLY A 151 -46.33 5.67 1.70
CA GLY A 151 -45.45 4.77 0.95
C GLY A 151 -44.70 5.41 -0.23
N ILE A 152 -44.84 6.73 -0.48
CA ILE A 152 -44.11 7.42 -1.56
C ILE A 152 -42.60 7.36 -1.26
N PRO A 153 -41.75 6.90 -2.20
CA PRO A 153 -40.31 6.79 -1.96
C PRO A 153 -39.66 8.15 -1.70
N PHE A 154 -38.76 8.23 -0.72
CA PHE A 154 -37.98 9.44 -0.40
C PHE A 154 -37.27 10.05 -1.63
N LYS A 155 -36.74 9.20 -2.52
CA LYS A 155 -36.03 9.60 -3.75
C LYS A 155 -36.86 10.46 -4.71
N SER A 156 -38.19 10.53 -4.54
CA SER A 156 -39.09 11.40 -5.31
C SER A 156 -38.69 12.88 -5.25
N ILE A 157 -38.04 13.33 -4.17
CA ILE A 157 -37.50 14.69 -4.06
C ILE A 157 -36.50 15.03 -5.19
N GLY A 158 -35.77 14.04 -5.70
CA GLY A 158 -34.82 14.21 -6.79
C GLY A 158 -35.47 14.37 -8.17
N ALA A 159 -36.79 14.20 -8.28
CA ALA A 159 -37.56 14.35 -9.52
C ALA A 159 -38.31 15.70 -9.60
N ILE A 160 -38.33 16.48 -8.51
CA ILE A 160 -38.99 17.79 -8.48
C ILE A 160 -38.32 18.71 -9.52
N PRO A 161 -39.06 19.22 -10.51
CA PRO A 161 -38.48 20.05 -11.57
C PRO A 161 -38.16 21.46 -11.06
N GLU A 162 -37.06 22.02 -11.56
CA GLU A 162 -36.82 23.46 -11.49
C GLU A 162 -37.89 24.18 -12.31
N ALA A 163 -38.69 25.02 -11.67
CA ALA A 163 -39.82 25.70 -12.29
C ALA A 163 -40.25 26.94 -11.50
N THR A 164 -40.70 27.97 -12.22
CA THR A 164 -41.19 29.25 -11.68
C THR A 164 -42.62 29.60 -12.13
N GLY A 165 -43.17 28.89 -13.12
CA GLY A 165 -44.51 29.15 -13.66
C GLY A 165 -45.65 28.69 -12.74
N ASP A 166 -46.87 29.15 -12.99
CA ASP A 166 -48.06 28.83 -12.19
C ASP A 166 -48.42 27.34 -12.23
N ASP A 167 -48.01 26.63 -13.28
CA ASP A 167 -48.19 25.19 -13.45
C ASP A 167 -47.08 24.35 -12.77
N ALA A 168 -46.12 24.98 -12.08
CA ALA A 168 -45.00 24.30 -11.45
C ALA A 168 -45.45 23.24 -10.43
N LEU A 169 -46.45 23.55 -9.61
CA LEU A 169 -46.96 22.64 -8.58
C LEU A 169 -47.62 21.40 -9.18
N GLU A 170 -48.47 21.59 -10.19
CA GLU A 170 -49.07 20.47 -10.93
C GLU A 170 -48.00 19.62 -11.62
N ARG A 171 -46.99 20.25 -12.25
CA ARG A 171 -45.86 19.54 -12.86
C ARG A 171 -45.10 18.69 -11.84
N THR A 172 -44.86 19.21 -10.63
CA THR A 172 -44.25 18.44 -9.53
C THR A 172 -45.08 17.21 -9.19
N VAL A 173 -46.38 17.38 -8.94
CA VAL A 173 -47.26 16.25 -8.58
C VAL A 173 -47.37 15.22 -9.71
N ARG A 174 -47.35 15.67 -10.97
CA ARG A 174 -47.36 14.77 -12.14
C ARG A 174 -46.13 13.87 -12.24
N THR A 175 -45.01 14.20 -11.60
CA THR A 175 -43.82 13.33 -11.56
C THR A 175 -44.06 12.01 -10.81
N LEU A 176 -45.09 11.96 -9.95
CA LEU A 176 -45.46 10.77 -9.19
C LEU A 176 -46.27 9.77 -10.02
N VAL A 177 -47.06 10.23 -10.98
CA VAL A 177 -48.08 9.41 -11.65
C VAL A 177 -47.47 8.14 -12.26
N GLY A 178 -48.01 6.98 -11.88
CA GLY A 178 -47.53 5.65 -12.28
C GLY A 178 -46.30 5.15 -11.51
N GLY A 179 -45.85 5.88 -10.49
CA GLY A 179 -44.76 5.46 -9.61
C GLY A 179 -45.16 4.34 -8.65
N GLU A 180 -44.18 3.51 -8.31
CA GLU A 180 -44.32 2.41 -7.34
C GLU A 180 -44.06 2.92 -5.92
N LEU A 181 -44.92 2.54 -4.97
CA LEU A 181 -44.75 2.79 -3.53
C LEU A 181 -43.79 1.76 -2.90
N ASP A 182 -43.06 2.17 -1.85
CA ASP A 182 -42.17 1.27 -1.11
C ASP A 182 -42.96 0.26 -0.22
N PHE A 183 -44.14 0.66 0.25
CA PHE A 183 -45.09 -0.14 1.04
C PHE A 183 -46.53 0.36 0.86
N ALA A 184 -47.53 -0.37 1.36
CA ALA A 184 -48.94 0.00 1.22
C ALA A 184 -49.27 1.26 2.05
N PRO A 185 -50.08 2.21 1.56
CA PRO A 185 -50.46 3.38 2.35
C PRO A 185 -51.06 2.99 3.72
N GLY A 186 -50.52 3.58 4.80
CA GLY A 186 -50.90 3.30 6.19
C GLY A 186 -50.09 2.20 6.89
N GLU A 187 -49.15 1.53 6.20
CA GLU A 187 -48.37 0.42 6.78
C GLU A 187 -47.20 0.89 7.65
N GLU A 188 -46.41 1.84 7.16
CA GLU A 188 -45.21 2.36 7.84
C GLU A 188 -45.08 3.89 7.72
N TYR A 189 -44.23 4.48 8.56
CA TYR A 189 -43.82 5.88 8.42
C TYR A 189 -42.61 6.00 7.47
N LEU A 190 -42.75 6.79 6.41
CA LEU A 190 -41.67 7.13 5.49
C LEU A 190 -41.81 8.57 5.01
N TYR A 191 -40.86 9.41 5.43
CA TYR A 191 -40.84 10.81 5.07
C TYR A 191 -40.61 11.03 3.57
N ALA A 192 -41.56 11.68 2.91
CA ALA A 192 -41.49 12.08 1.52
C ALA A 192 -41.99 13.51 1.33
N THR A 193 -41.08 14.43 1.01
CA THR A 193 -41.37 15.87 0.87
C THR A 193 -42.59 16.14 -0.02
N ILE A 194 -42.67 15.42 -1.14
CA ILE A 194 -43.67 15.62 -2.18
C ILE A 194 -45.10 15.34 -1.74
N ASN A 195 -45.31 14.68 -0.58
CA ASN A 195 -46.65 14.53 0.00
C ASN A 195 -47.35 15.87 0.17
N TYR A 196 -46.60 16.88 0.60
CA TYR A 196 -47.13 18.21 0.84
C TYR A 196 -47.33 19.01 -0.44
N ASP A 197 -46.64 18.67 -1.53
CA ASP A 197 -46.88 19.25 -2.84
C ASP A 197 -48.22 18.75 -3.40
N VAL A 198 -48.56 17.48 -3.16
CA VAL A 198 -49.90 16.94 -3.49
C VAL A 198 -50.98 17.66 -2.69
N LEU A 199 -50.77 17.84 -1.38
CA LEU A 199 -51.73 18.57 -0.52
C LEU A 199 -51.88 20.04 -0.96
N GLY A 200 -50.77 20.70 -1.30
CA GLY A 200 -50.78 22.06 -1.84
C GLY A 200 -51.57 22.16 -3.14
N LEU A 201 -51.43 21.18 -4.04
CA LEU A 201 -52.19 21.17 -5.29
C LEU A 201 -53.70 20.98 -5.02
N ILE A 202 -54.07 20.13 -4.06
CA ILE A 202 -55.48 19.95 -3.68
C ILE A 202 -56.06 21.25 -3.12
N ILE A 203 -55.31 21.98 -2.28
CA ILE A 203 -55.71 23.31 -1.78
C ILE A 203 -55.96 24.28 -2.97
N GLN A 204 -55.06 24.28 -3.96
CA GLN A 204 -55.18 25.12 -5.14
C GLN A 204 -56.43 24.75 -5.99
N GLU A 205 -56.68 23.47 -6.23
CA GLU A 205 -57.84 23.01 -7.00
C GLU A 205 -59.17 23.29 -6.29
N LEU A 206 -59.22 23.09 -4.96
CA LEU A 206 -60.45 23.29 -4.19
C LEU A 206 -60.80 24.77 -3.98
N SER A 207 -59.80 25.63 -3.81
CA SER A 207 -60.01 27.06 -3.59
C SER A 207 -60.17 27.86 -4.89
N GLY A 208 -59.62 27.37 -6.00
CA GLY A 208 -59.52 28.12 -7.27
C GLY A 208 -58.47 29.25 -7.24
N LEU A 209 -57.71 29.37 -6.15
CA LEU A 209 -56.57 30.27 -6.01
C LEU A 209 -55.27 29.48 -6.21
N THR A 210 -54.17 30.14 -6.57
CA THR A 210 -52.87 29.47 -6.45
C THR A 210 -52.62 29.12 -4.97
N TYR A 211 -51.87 28.05 -4.71
CA TYR A 211 -51.54 27.66 -3.34
C TYR A 211 -50.98 28.84 -2.53
N GLU A 212 -50.12 29.63 -3.16
CA GLU A 212 -49.49 30.78 -2.52
C GLU A 212 -50.51 31.87 -2.15
N ALA A 213 -51.41 32.22 -3.08
CA ALA A 213 -52.45 33.21 -2.81
C ALA A 213 -53.43 32.74 -1.71
N TYR A 214 -53.74 31.44 -1.64
CA TYR A 214 -54.59 30.90 -0.59
C TYR A 214 -53.93 31.04 0.79
N VAL A 215 -52.67 30.60 0.92
CA VAL A 215 -51.96 30.67 2.21
C VAL A 215 -51.72 32.12 2.64
N GLU A 216 -51.42 33.02 1.70
CA GLU A 216 -51.30 34.45 2.00
C GLU A 216 -52.60 35.02 2.59
N GLN A 217 -53.75 34.77 1.93
CA GLN A 217 -55.04 35.35 2.32
C GLN A 217 -55.65 34.70 3.56
N HIS A 218 -55.49 33.38 3.73
CA HIS A 218 -56.22 32.60 4.75
C HIS A 218 -55.35 32.15 5.93
N VAL A 219 -54.03 32.25 5.83
CA VAL A 219 -53.10 31.89 6.93
C VAL A 219 -52.25 33.07 7.35
N LEU A 220 -51.51 33.70 6.42
CA LEU A 220 -50.52 34.73 6.77
C LEU A 220 -51.19 36.06 7.19
N ALA A 221 -52.11 36.58 6.38
CA ALA A 221 -52.78 37.85 6.66
C ALA A 221 -53.61 37.83 7.96
N PRO A 222 -54.38 36.78 8.29
CA PRO A 222 -55.10 36.69 9.57
C PRO A 222 -54.18 36.63 10.79
N LEU A 223 -52.99 36.03 10.66
CA LEU A 223 -51.96 36.02 11.71
C LEU A 223 -51.11 37.30 11.73
N GLY A 224 -51.35 38.23 10.80
CA GLY A 224 -50.59 39.47 10.66
C GLY A 224 -49.14 39.27 10.23
N MET A 225 -48.81 38.17 9.55
CA MET A 225 -47.46 37.82 9.07
C MET A 225 -47.15 38.50 7.72
N ASN A 226 -46.97 39.82 7.75
CA ASN A 226 -46.84 40.67 6.55
C ASN A 226 -45.46 40.61 5.87
N ASP A 227 -44.46 40.06 6.54
CA ASP A 227 -43.08 39.85 6.11
C ASP A 227 -42.77 38.35 5.93
N THR A 228 -43.79 37.55 5.66
CA THR A 228 -43.69 36.15 5.24
C THR A 228 -44.13 36.04 3.79
N TYR A 229 -43.30 35.40 2.96
CA TYR A 229 -43.49 35.31 1.52
C TYR A 229 -43.49 33.84 1.06
N LEU A 230 -44.17 33.58 -0.04
CA LEU A 230 -44.25 32.26 -0.68
C LEU A 230 -43.52 32.23 -2.03
N PHE A 231 -43.07 33.40 -2.49
CA PHE A 231 -42.23 33.58 -3.67
C PHE A 231 -40.95 34.34 -3.33
N ARG A 232 -39.81 33.81 -3.77
CA ARG A 232 -38.49 34.42 -3.52
C ARG A 232 -38.37 35.81 -4.16
N ASP A 233 -38.97 36.05 -5.32
CA ASP A 233 -38.89 37.33 -6.02
C ASP A 233 -39.49 38.50 -5.21
N GLU A 234 -40.53 38.22 -4.42
CA GLU A 234 -41.22 39.18 -3.55
C GLU A 234 -40.40 39.52 -2.29
N ALA A 235 -39.53 38.60 -1.85
CA ALA A 235 -38.69 38.72 -0.65
C ALA A 235 -37.31 39.37 -0.90
N SER A 236 -36.94 39.59 -2.17
CA SER A 236 -35.55 39.79 -2.63
C SER A 236 -34.73 40.87 -1.90
N ALA A 237 -35.33 42.00 -1.51
CA ALA A 237 -34.59 43.12 -0.89
C ALA A 237 -34.07 42.83 0.53
N ARG A 238 -34.77 41.99 1.30
CA ARG A 238 -34.45 41.67 2.72
C ARG A 238 -33.99 40.23 2.93
N MET A 239 -33.93 39.44 1.85
CA MET A 239 -33.44 38.06 1.85
C MET A 239 -31.98 38.00 2.27
N ALA A 240 -31.65 37.08 3.19
CA ALA A 240 -30.26 36.73 3.47
C ALA A 240 -29.63 36.05 2.25
N THR A 241 -28.32 36.23 2.06
CA THR A 241 -27.56 35.51 1.04
C THR A 241 -27.32 34.09 1.55
N GLY A 242 -27.79 33.09 0.81
CA GLY A 242 -27.54 31.68 1.12
C GLY A 242 -26.10 31.29 0.83
N TYR A 243 -25.53 30.39 1.64
CA TYR A 243 -24.16 29.90 1.49
C TYR A 243 -24.10 28.38 1.35
N ARG A 244 -23.04 27.91 0.70
CA ARG A 244 -22.73 26.48 0.55
C ARG A 244 -21.23 26.23 0.65
N TRP A 245 -20.86 25.07 1.18
CA TRP A 245 -19.48 24.60 1.17
C TRP A 245 -18.96 24.36 -0.25
N SER A 246 -17.71 24.74 -0.49
CA SER A 246 -17.03 24.69 -1.77
C SER A 246 -15.51 24.74 -1.53
N PHE A 247 -14.82 23.61 -1.73
CA PHE A 247 -13.36 23.51 -1.62
C PHE A 247 -12.78 24.02 -0.28
N LEU A 248 -13.33 23.54 0.84
CA LEU A 248 -12.99 23.93 2.22
C LEU A 248 -13.37 25.37 2.59
N ARG A 249 -14.19 26.04 1.77
CA ARG A 249 -14.62 27.43 1.96
C ARG A 249 -16.13 27.53 1.83
N LEU A 250 -16.68 28.66 2.30
CA LEU A 250 -18.09 29.00 2.16
C LEU A 250 -18.22 30.05 1.07
N ASP A 251 -18.92 29.69 0.00
CA ASP A 251 -19.23 30.58 -1.13
C ASP A 251 -20.71 30.96 -1.07
N ALA A 252 -21.02 32.19 -1.47
CA ALA A 252 -22.40 32.60 -1.70
C ALA A 252 -22.99 31.71 -2.80
N TYR A 253 -24.19 31.20 -2.58
CA TYR A 253 -24.83 30.24 -3.47
C TYR A 253 -26.30 30.59 -3.61
N ASP A 254 -26.70 30.92 -4.83
CA ASP A 254 -28.10 31.10 -5.22
C ASP A 254 -28.62 29.77 -5.76
N ALA A 255 -29.46 29.10 -4.97
CA ALA A 255 -30.01 27.79 -5.31
C ALA A 255 -31.15 27.93 -6.33
N PRO A 256 -31.35 26.95 -7.25
CA PRO A 256 -32.46 26.95 -8.19
C PRO A 256 -33.82 27.08 -7.50
N ILE A 257 -34.79 27.64 -8.21
CA ILE A 257 -36.16 27.88 -7.71
C ILE A 257 -37.03 26.65 -8.02
N TYR A 258 -37.66 26.12 -6.97
CA TYR A 258 -38.58 24.98 -7.05
C TYR A 258 -39.97 25.42 -6.59
N ARG A 259 -40.64 26.27 -7.37
CA ARG A 259 -41.96 26.82 -7.02
C ARG A 259 -42.99 25.72 -6.70
N GLY A 260 -42.94 24.62 -7.44
CA GLY A 260 -43.84 23.48 -7.19
C GLY A 260 -43.58 22.73 -5.89
N ASN A 261 -42.56 23.13 -5.11
CA ASN A 261 -42.21 22.58 -3.80
C ASN A 261 -42.43 23.62 -2.67
N THR A 262 -43.01 24.78 -2.97
CA THR A 262 -43.35 25.81 -1.96
C THR A 262 -44.20 25.26 -0.81
N PRO A 263 -45.23 24.42 -1.04
CA PRO A 263 -46.02 23.83 0.04
C PRO A 263 -45.20 23.03 1.05
N ALA A 264 -44.13 22.39 0.59
CA ALA A 264 -43.33 21.53 1.45
C ALA A 264 -42.06 22.19 1.97
N GLY A 265 -41.55 23.28 1.38
CA GLY A 265 -40.16 23.71 1.63
C GLY A 265 -39.77 25.18 1.47
N TYR A 266 -40.56 26.04 0.82
CA TYR A 266 -40.08 27.36 0.39
C TYR A 266 -40.86 28.56 0.93
N VAL A 267 -41.53 28.42 2.08
CA VAL A 267 -41.98 29.58 2.84
C VAL A 267 -40.75 30.37 3.29
N ILE A 268 -40.80 31.69 3.15
CA ILE A 268 -39.73 32.62 3.53
C ILE A 268 -40.27 33.50 4.65
N SER A 269 -39.54 33.62 5.77
CA SER A 269 -40.02 34.43 6.90
C SER A 269 -38.90 35.13 7.65
N SER A 270 -39.29 36.10 8.47
CA SER A 270 -38.45 36.82 9.43
C SER A 270 -38.68 36.32 10.86
N ALA A 271 -37.80 36.72 11.78
CA ALA A 271 -37.99 36.48 13.21
C ALA A 271 -39.21 37.23 13.77
N ASN A 272 -39.56 38.38 13.17
CA ASN A 272 -40.72 39.16 13.58
C ASN A 272 -42.05 38.45 13.35
N ASP A 273 -42.18 37.75 12.22
CA ASP A 273 -43.40 37.01 11.91
C ASP A 273 -43.41 35.61 12.49
N LEU A 274 -42.25 34.97 12.63
CA LEU A 274 -42.18 33.70 13.36
C LEU A 274 -42.57 33.85 14.83
N GLU A 275 -42.38 35.02 15.45
CA GLU A 275 -42.94 35.27 16.79
C GLU A 275 -44.46 35.02 16.81
N LYS A 276 -45.19 35.60 15.85
CA LYS A 276 -46.66 35.47 15.73
C LYS A 276 -47.05 34.03 15.44
N TRP A 277 -46.31 33.37 14.56
CA TRP A 277 -46.50 31.95 14.26
C TRP A 277 -46.33 31.06 15.50
N LEU A 278 -45.27 31.30 16.30
CA LEU A 278 -45.02 30.55 17.53
C LEU A 278 -46.13 30.78 18.57
N ARG A 279 -46.57 32.03 18.76
CA ARG A 279 -47.67 32.37 19.69
C ARG A 279 -48.98 31.70 19.30
N TYR A 280 -49.28 31.63 18.01
CA TYR A 280 -50.42 30.84 17.51
C TYR A 280 -50.27 29.35 17.78
N GLN A 281 -49.12 28.77 17.43
CA GLN A 281 -48.88 27.33 17.63
C GLN A 281 -48.88 26.92 19.11
N LEU A 282 -48.55 27.83 20.02
CA LEU A 282 -48.62 27.61 21.48
C LEU A 282 -50.03 27.86 22.06
N GLY A 283 -50.96 28.39 21.26
CA GLY A 283 -52.34 28.66 21.67
C GLY A 283 -52.50 29.94 22.51
N TRP A 284 -51.55 30.88 22.43
CA TRP A 284 -51.59 32.13 23.18
C TRP A 284 -52.30 33.26 22.43
N GLU A 285 -52.27 33.23 21.11
CA GLU A 285 -52.93 34.20 20.23
C GLU A 285 -53.57 33.50 19.05
N GLN A 286 -54.79 33.87 18.69
CA GLN A 286 -55.45 33.33 17.50
C GLN A 286 -56.40 34.36 16.87
N PRO A 287 -56.63 34.28 15.54
CA PRO A 287 -57.69 35.03 14.89
C PRO A 287 -59.06 34.68 15.47
N ALA A 288 -59.93 35.66 15.64
CA ALA A 288 -61.24 35.47 16.28
C ALA A 288 -62.18 34.49 15.54
N GLU A 289 -61.92 34.25 14.25
CA GLU A 289 -62.72 33.38 13.38
C GLU A 289 -62.26 31.92 13.38
N TRP A 290 -61.11 31.60 13.99
CA TRP A 290 -60.56 30.24 14.00
C TRP A 290 -60.99 29.48 15.25
N SER A 291 -61.24 28.17 15.09
CA SER A 291 -61.55 27.31 16.23
C SER A 291 -60.28 26.91 17.01
N ASP A 292 -60.41 26.72 18.32
CA ASP A 292 -59.35 26.17 19.16
C ASP A 292 -58.92 24.75 18.70
N GLU A 293 -59.87 24.02 18.09
CA GLU A 293 -59.71 22.64 17.62
C GLU A 293 -58.75 22.56 16.42
N LEU A 294 -58.74 23.57 15.55
CA LEU A 294 -57.91 23.60 14.33
C LEU A 294 -56.41 23.40 14.64
N ARG A 295 -55.89 24.14 15.63
CA ARG A 295 -54.51 24.03 16.09
C ARG A 295 -54.24 22.66 16.75
N LEU A 296 -55.14 22.22 17.61
CA LEU A 296 -55.00 20.94 18.33
C LEU A 296 -54.96 19.76 17.35
N ARG A 297 -55.80 19.77 16.31
CA ARG A 297 -55.80 18.76 15.24
C ARG A 297 -54.51 18.79 14.43
N ALA A 298 -53.96 19.97 14.12
CA ALA A 298 -52.67 20.10 13.43
C ALA A 298 -51.48 19.54 14.24
N GLN A 299 -51.62 19.40 15.56
CA GLN A 299 -50.58 18.87 16.45
C GLN A 299 -50.87 17.43 16.90
N LEU A 300 -51.95 16.81 16.43
CA LEU A 300 -52.31 15.45 16.78
C LEU A 300 -51.50 14.44 15.95
N PRO A 301 -50.62 13.63 16.57
CA PRO A 301 -49.78 12.70 15.82
C PRO A 301 -50.53 11.45 15.38
N ASP A 302 -50.13 10.92 14.22
CA ASP A 302 -50.52 9.57 13.81
C ASP A 302 -49.82 8.53 14.69
N ARG A 303 -50.62 7.72 15.37
CA ARG A 303 -50.18 6.60 16.22
C ARG A 303 -50.62 5.25 15.66
N SER A 304 -51.12 5.19 14.43
CA SER A 304 -51.48 3.95 13.74
C SER A 304 -50.24 3.16 13.30
N VAL A 305 -49.14 3.86 13.00
CA VAL A 305 -47.84 3.27 12.66
C VAL A 305 -46.82 3.42 13.80
N ALA A 306 -45.75 2.62 13.74
CA ALA A 306 -44.65 2.72 14.70
C ALA A 306 -43.98 4.11 14.64
N PRO A 307 -43.61 4.70 15.80
CA PRO A 307 -42.86 5.95 15.82
C PRO A 307 -41.47 5.77 15.20
N SER A 308 -40.84 6.88 14.82
CA SER A 308 -39.44 6.89 14.42
C SER A 308 -38.52 6.42 15.57
N PRO A 309 -37.27 5.98 15.27
CA PRO A 309 -36.37 5.41 16.29
C PRO A 309 -36.06 6.32 17.50
N ASP A 310 -36.21 7.62 17.34
CA ASP A 310 -36.10 8.66 18.37
C ASP A 310 -37.37 8.82 19.23
N GLY A 311 -38.46 8.14 18.87
CA GLY A 311 -39.73 8.11 19.59
C GLY A 311 -40.71 9.21 19.19
N ALA A 312 -40.52 9.86 18.03
CA ALA A 312 -41.48 10.82 17.49
C ALA A 312 -42.52 10.15 16.59
N SER A 313 -43.74 10.72 16.55
CA SER A 313 -44.69 10.46 15.48
C SER A 313 -45.00 11.75 14.75
N TYR A 314 -45.33 11.66 13.47
CA TYR A 314 -45.60 12.83 12.65
C TYR A 314 -47.03 13.34 12.85
N ALA A 315 -47.20 14.67 12.85
CA ALA A 315 -48.47 15.38 13.03
C ALA A 315 -48.47 16.60 12.10
N ALA A 316 -49.04 16.47 10.90
CA ALA A 316 -49.38 17.60 10.02
C ALA A 316 -48.33 18.73 9.96
N GLY A 317 -47.06 18.39 9.72
CA GLY A 317 -45.96 19.37 9.64
C GLY A 317 -45.02 19.35 10.84
N TRP A 318 -45.31 18.54 11.86
CA TRP A 318 -44.56 18.47 13.12
C TRP A 318 -44.14 17.04 13.46
N ALA A 319 -43.00 16.91 14.13
CA ALA A 319 -42.62 15.71 14.86
C ALA A 319 -43.03 15.87 16.33
N VAL A 320 -43.82 14.93 16.85
CA VAL A 320 -44.36 14.96 18.21
C VAL A 320 -43.74 13.86 19.06
N PHE A 321 -42.85 14.26 19.95
CA PHE A 321 -42.05 13.36 20.79
C PHE A 321 -42.85 12.85 22.00
N GLN A 322 -42.72 11.56 22.28
CA GLN A 322 -43.40 10.91 23.41
C GLN A 322 -42.70 11.09 24.78
N ARG A 323 -41.55 11.78 24.82
CA ARG A 323 -40.72 11.93 26.04
C ARG A 323 -40.87 13.33 26.66
N GLY A 324 -40.85 13.41 27.99
CA GLY A 324 -40.97 14.68 28.74
C GLY A 324 -42.37 15.30 28.65
N SER A 325 -42.46 16.63 28.73
CA SER A 325 -43.71 17.40 28.61
C SER A 325 -44.24 17.56 27.15
N GLY A 326 -43.78 16.72 26.22
CA GLY A 326 -44.28 16.67 24.84
C GLY A 326 -43.68 17.75 23.93
N GLU A 327 -42.45 17.52 23.44
CA GLU A 327 -41.86 18.41 22.42
C GLU A 327 -42.58 18.23 21.09
N ILE A 328 -42.90 19.36 20.45
CA ILE A 328 -43.38 19.41 19.07
C ILE A 328 -42.33 20.20 18.30
N SER A 329 -41.63 19.58 17.37
CA SER A 329 -40.57 20.25 16.63
C SER A 329 -40.50 19.83 15.17
N HIS A 330 -39.87 20.65 14.34
CA HIS A 330 -39.60 20.31 12.95
C HIS A 330 -38.35 21.03 12.46
N GLY A 331 -37.49 20.27 11.76
CA GLY A 331 -36.29 20.77 11.09
C GLY A 331 -36.55 21.00 9.59
N GLY A 332 -36.06 22.12 9.06
CA GLY A 332 -36.20 22.49 7.67
C GLY A 332 -34.87 22.71 6.99
N ASN A 333 -34.65 22.07 5.84
CA ASN A 333 -33.42 22.22 5.07
C ASN A 333 -33.75 22.49 3.61
N ASN A 334 -33.08 23.49 3.04
CA ASN A 334 -33.00 23.76 1.62
C ASN A 334 -31.51 23.76 1.20
N PRO A 335 -31.15 23.85 -0.09
CA PRO A 335 -29.74 23.72 -0.52
C PRO A 335 -28.75 24.69 0.14
N ASN A 336 -29.21 25.87 0.56
CA ASN A 336 -28.41 26.98 1.10
C ASN A 336 -29.00 27.63 2.36
N PHE A 337 -30.08 27.09 2.91
CA PHE A 337 -30.73 27.56 4.13
C PHE A 337 -31.10 26.37 5.02
N SER A 338 -31.20 26.63 6.32
CA SER A 338 -31.84 25.72 7.25
C SER A 338 -32.61 26.47 8.32
N ALA A 339 -33.60 25.81 8.90
CA ALA A 339 -34.43 26.30 9.97
C ALA A 339 -34.74 25.18 10.96
N PHE A 340 -35.11 25.56 12.17
CA PHE A 340 -35.62 24.64 13.17
C PHE A 340 -36.65 25.36 14.01
N ILE A 341 -37.76 24.69 14.31
CA ILE A 341 -38.80 25.20 15.19
C ILE A 341 -39.09 24.15 16.25
N ALA A 342 -39.17 24.56 17.51
CA ALA A 342 -39.58 23.74 18.63
C ALA A 342 -40.63 24.47 19.49
N LEU A 343 -41.66 23.75 19.88
CA LEU A 343 -42.76 24.20 20.71
C LEU A 343 -42.79 23.33 21.96
N ARG A 344 -42.86 23.98 23.12
CA ARG A 344 -42.92 23.35 24.43
C ARG A 344 -44.14 23.88 25.18
N PRO A 345 -45.37 23.55 24.73
CA PRO A 345 -46.58 24.09 25.33
C PRO A 345 -46.69 23.73 26.82
N GLY A 346 -46.24 22.54 27.23
CA GLY A 346 -46.22 22.13 28.63
C GLY A 346 -45.17 22.84 29.51
N ASP A 347 -44.18 23.50 28.90
CA ASP A 347 -43.15 24.26 29.61
C ASP A 347 -43.29 25.78 29.40
N GLY A 348 -44.26 26.24 28.62
CA GLY A 348 -44.57 27.66 28.43
C GLY A 348 -43.64 28.43 27.49
N PHE A 349 -42.96 27.79 26.54
CA PHE A 349 -42.12 28.50 25.56
C PHE A 349 -42.06 27.85 24.16
N GLY A 350 -41.60 28.62 23.18
CA GLY A 350 -41.28 28.14 21.83
C GLY A 350 -40.06 28.84 21.24
N VAL A 351 -39.34 28.16 20.36
CA VAL A 351 -38.08 28.61 19.76
C VAL A 351 -38.13 28.39 18.25
N ALA A 352 -37.63 29.36 17.48
CA ALA A 352 -37.26 29.15 16.09
C ALA A 352 -35.86 29.68 15.80
N VAL A 353 -35.10 28.92 15.01
CA VAL A 353 -33.74 29.23 14.57
C VAL A 353 -33.72 29.20 13.05
N LEU A 354 -33.19 30.25 12.42
CA LEU A 354 -33.07 30.41 10.97
C LEU A 354 -31.62 30.63 10.59
N ALA A 355 -31.11 29.98 9.55
CA ALA A 355 -29.72 30.06 9.15
C ALA A 355 -29.55 30.14 7.63
N ASN A 356 -28.60 30.96 7.16
CA ASN A 356 -28.25 31.09 5.73
C ASN A 356 -27.19 30.08 5.26
N LEU A 357 -27.24 28.88 5.82
CA LEU A 357 -26.44 27.72 5.43
C LEU A 357 -27.26 26.47 5.76
N ASN A 358 -27.23 25.46 4.89
CA ASN A 358 -27.77 24.14 5.23
C ASN A 358 -26.80 23.44 6.19
N SER A 359 -27.16 23.34 7.47
CA SER A 359 -26.31 22.73 8.49
C SER A 359 -27.14 22.02 9.57
N ALA A 360 -26.69 20.84 9.96
CA ALA A 360 -27.27 20.11 11.11
C ALA A 360 -27.11 20.89 12.44
N TYR A 361 -26.19 21.87 12.50
CA TYR A 361 -26.03 22.72 13.66
C TYR A 361 -27.23 23.63 13.92
N THR A 362 -28.04 23.95 12.92
CA THR A 362 -29.23 24.81 13.11
C THR A 362 -30.24 24.17 14.05
N GLU A 363 -30.55 22.90 13.82
CA GLU A 363 -31.38 22.09 14.71
C GLU A 363 -30.71 21.88 16.07
N MET A 364 -29.42 21.51 16.10
CA MET A 364 -28.71 21.33 17.38
C MET A 364 -28.69 22.61 18.22
N ILE A 365 -28.53 23.78 17.60
CA ILE A 365 -28.57 25.08 18.31
C ILE A 365 -29.97 25.32 18.88
N GLY A 366 -31.02 25.06 18.12
CA GLY A 366 -32.40 25.13 18.61
C GLY A 366 -32.65 24.20 19.79
N GLN A 367 -32.22 22.95 19.68
CA GLN A 367 -32.32 21.98 20.78
C GLN A 367 -31.44 22.37 21.98
N SER A 368 -30.28 22.98 21.75
CA SER A 368 -29.42 23.49 22.83
C SER A 368 -30.10 24.61 23.60
N ILE A 369 -30.81 25.51 22.91
CA ILE A 369 -31.63 26.54 23.57
C ILE A 369 -32.72 25.85 24.40
N VAL A 370 -33.48 24.92 23.82
CA VAL A 370 -34.54 24.18 24.54
C VAL A 370 -33.98 23.48 25.78
N ASN A 371 -32.85 22.78 25.65
CA ASN A 371 -32.24 22.03 26.76
C ASN A 371 -31.68 22.96 27.84
N GLN A 372 -31.05 24.08 27.46
CA GLN A 372 -30.55 25.07 28.41
C GLN A 372 -31.70 25.64 29.26
N LEU A 373 -32.84 25.97 28.65
CA LEU A 373 -34.00 26.51 29.37
C LEU A 373 -34.68 25.48 30.30
N LEU A 374 -34.48 24.19 30.03
CA LEU A 374 -35.02 23.10 30.83
C LEU A 374 -34.01 22.54 31.85
N ASP A 375 -32.86 23.20 32.03
CA ASP A 375 -31.74 22.73 32.85
C ASP A 375 -31.33 21.28 32.53
N LYS A 376 -31.35 20.93 31.23
CA LYS A 376 -30.94 19.62 30.70
C LYS A 376 -29.54 19.70 30.11
N GLU A 377 -28.90 18.52 29.99
CA GLU A 377 -27.64 18.40 29.27
C GLU A 377 -27.79 18.88 27.82
N LEU A 378 -26.81 19.68 27.38
CA LEU A 378 -26.77 20.18 26.01
C LEU A 378 -26.51 19.02 25.04
N PRO A 379 -27.13 19.03 23.85
CA PRO A 379 -26.88 18.02 22.83
C PRO A 379 -25.43 18.09 22.32
N ASP A 380 -24.87 16.93 21.99
CA ASP A 380 -23.54 16.86 21.38
C ASP A 380 -23.52 17.50 19.99
N PRO A 381 -22.42 18.16 19.58
CA PRO A 381 -22.31 18.72 18.25
C PRO A 381 -22.42 17.65 17.15
N PRO A 382 -23.31 17.82 16.16
CA PRO A 382 -23.50 16.83 15.12
C PRO A 382 -22.35 16.86 14.11
N THR A 383 -22.12 15.73 13.43
CA THR A 383 -21.31 15.74 12.21
C THR A 383 -22.11 16.39 11.09
N ASP A 384 -21.60 17.49 10.54
CA ASP A 384 -22.22 18.17 9.40
C ASP A 384 -21.90 17.44 8.09
N LEU A 385 -22.89 16.74 7.54
CA LEU A 385 -22.76 15.92 6.34
C LEU A 385 -22.15 16.70 5.16
N TYR A 386 -22.64 17.90 4.89
CA TYR A 386 -22.22 18.68 3.72
C TYR A 386 -20.81 19.23 3.88
N LYS A 387 -20.43 19.65 5.09
CA LYS A 387 -19.06 20.04 5.44
C LYS A 387 -18.10 18.85 5.31
N THR A 388 -18.46 17.69 5.83
CA THR A 388 -17.63 16.47 5.75
C THR A 388 -17.48 16.01 4.30
N LEU A 389 -18.55 16.01 3.51
CA LEU A 389 -18.49 15.68 2.08
C LEU A 389 -17.59 16.64 1.31
N ASP A 390 -17.67 17.94 1.60
CA ASP A 390 -16.78 18.94 1.02
C ASP A 390 -15.32 18.66 1.38
N GLN A 391 -15.02 18.42 2.65
CA GLN A 391 -13.66 18.13 3.12
C GLN A 391 -13.07 16.90 2.45
N PHE A 392 -13.84 15.82 2.37
CA PHE A 392 -13.43 14.58 1.74
C PHE A 392 -13.20 14.77 0.23
N SER A 393 -14.17 15.39 -0.44
CA SER A 393 -14.11 15.61 -1.89
C SER A 393 -12.97 16.56 -2.28
N SER A 394 -12.76 17.62 -1.51
CA SER A 394 -11.65 18.56 -1.69
C SER A 394 -10.30 17.85 -1.54
N SER A 395 -10.17 16.98 -0.56
CA SER A 395 -8.96 16.18 -0.34
C SER A 395 -8.67 15.28 -1.54
N ILE A 396 -9.69 14.63 -2.11
CA ILE A 396 -9.55 13.83 -3.34
C ILE A 396 -9.06 14.71 -4.48
N VAL A 397 -9.67 15.87 -4.71
CA VAL A 397 -9.29 16.78 -5.80
C VAL A 397 -7.83 17.24 -5.63
N PHE A 398 -7.44 17.68 -4.43
CA PHE A 398 -6.09 18.16 -4.16
C PHE A 398 -5.01 17.09 -4.30
N VAL A 399 -5.35 15.81 -4.11
CA VAL A 399 -4.43 14.69 -4.35
C VAL A 399 -4.40 14.30 -5.83
N LEU A 400 -5.55 14.20 -6.48
CA LEU A 400 -5.66 13.63 -7.82
C LEU A 400 -5.28 14.60 -8.95
N ILE A 401 -5.42 15.91 -8.76
CA ILE A 401 -4.95 16.90 -9.75
C ILE A 401 -3.42 16.81 -9.94
N PRO A 402 -2.57 16.90 -8.90
CA PRO A 402 -1.12 16.73 -9.05
C PRO A 402 -0.74 15.37 -9.66
N VAL A 403 -1.40 14.28 -9.24
CA VAL A 403 -1.17 12.95 -9.81
C VAL A 403 -1.49 12.93 -11.31
N SER A 404 -2.61 13.55 -11.72
CA SER A 404 -3.01 13.66 -13.12
C SER A 404 -2.01 14.48 -13.95
N ILE A 405 -1.49 15.59 -13.40
CA ILE A 405 -0.46 16.40 -14.05
C ILE A 405 0.83 15.59 -14.25
N VAL A 406 1.28 14.85 -13.23
CA VAL A 406 2.46 13.98 -13.33
C VAL A 406 2.24 12.88 -14.36
N LEU A 407 1.05 12.26 -14.40
CA LEU A 407 0.71 11.24 -15.39
C LEU A 407 0.72 11.81 -16.82
N ALA A 408 0.10 12.97 -17.03
CA ALA A 408 0.09 13.66 -18.31
C ALA A 408 1.52 14.00 -18.78
N TRP A 409 2.36 14.50 -17.88
CA TRP A 409 3.79 14.77 -18.17
C TRP A 409 4.55 13.48 -18.52
N LEU A 410 4.34 12.38 -17.79
CA LEU A 410 4.96 11.09 -18.08
C LEU A 410 4.51 10.50 -19.42
N ILE A 411 3.22 10.61 -19.75
CA ILE A 411 2.68 10.23 -21.06
C ILE A 411 3.36 11.04 -22.16
N GLY A 412 3.37 12.37 -22.04
CA GLY A 412 4.03 13.27 -22.99
C GLY A 412 5.50 12.93 -23.17
N ARG A 413 6.21 12.63 -22.08
CA ARG A 413 7.61 12.18 -22.12
C ARG A 413 7.79 10.85 -22.86
N ILE A 414 6.95 9.85 -22.62
CA ILE A 414 7.05 8.56 -23.33
C ILE A 414 6.79 8.75 -24.82
N ILE A 415 5.76 9.53 -25.19
CA ILE A 415 5.44 9.84 -26.58
C ILE A 415 6.62 10.57 -27.25
N TRP A 416 7.16 11.60 -26.60
CA TRP A 416 8.32 12.34 -27.11
C TRP A 416 9.55 11.45 -27.30
N GLU A 417 9.89 10.62 -26.31
CA GLU A 417 11.02 9.68 -26.40
C GLU A 417 10.79 8.59 -27.48
N ALA A 418 9.54 8.17 -27.71
CA ALA A 418 9.19 7.24 -28.78
C ALA A 418 9.32 7.87 -30.17
N LEU A 419 8.87 9.13 -30.34
CA LEU A 419 9.05 9.90 -31.59
C LEU A 419 10.54 10.13 -31.91
N GLN A 420 11.38 10.29 -30.90
CA GLN A 420 12.83 10.39 -31.05
C GLN A 420 13.53 9.03 -31.28
N GLY A 421 12.79 7.92 -31.39
CA GLY A 421 13.34 6.57 -31.57
C GLY A 421 14.09 6.01 -30.36
N ARG A 422 14.07 6.70 -29.22
CA ARG A 422 14.73 6.28 -27.97
C ARG A 422 13.98 5.15 -27.25
N ARG A 423 12.68 5.01 -27.53
CA ARG A 423 11.82 3.89 -27.11
C ARG A 423 11.26 3.20 -28.35
N ARG A 424 11.52 1.90 -28.50
CA ARG A 424 10.94 1.09 -29.57
C ARG A 424 9.76 0.29 -29.05
N TYR A 425 8.74 0.13 -29.89
CA TYR A 425 7.60 -0.71 -29.60
C TYR A 425 8.05 -2.18 -29.47
N SER A 426 7.71 -2.83 -28.36
CA SER A 426 8.18 -4.19 -28.02
C SER A 426 7.08 -5.27 -28.08
N GLY A 427 5.82 -4.89 -28.35
CA GLY A 427 4.68 -5.81 -28.32
C GLY A 427 4.23 -6.32 -29.69
N SER A 428 3.20 -7.17 -29.70
CA SER A 428 2.42 -7.50 -30.90
C SER A 428 1.17 -6.62 -30.97
N ARG A 429 0.76 -6.20 -32.17
CA ARG A 429 -0.47 -5.40 -32.36
C ARG A 429 -1.71 -6.03 -31.70
N GLY A 430 -1.86 -7.35 -31.75
CA GLY A 430 -2.96 -8.07 -31.10
C GLY A 430 -2.99 -7.93 -29.57
N LYS A 431 -1.84 -8.08 -28.89
CA LYS A 431 -1.72 -7.85 -27.44
C LYS A 431 -2.05 -6.40 -27.05
N LEU A 432 -1.64 -5.43 -27.86
CA LEU A 432 -1.99 -4.02 -27.62
C LEU A 432 -3.51 -3.80 -27.72
N ALA A 433 -4.14 -4.30 -28.77
CA ALA A 433 -5.59 -4.21 -28.93
C ALA A 433 -6.35 -4.87 -27.77
N ALA A 434 -5.91 -6.06 -27.34
CA ALA A 434 -6.50 -6.74 -26.19
C ALA A 434 -6.34 -5.95 -24.89
N SER A 435 -5.16 -5.38 -24.63
CA SER A 435 -4.94 -4.50 -23.46
C SER A 435 -5.82 -3.26 -23.51
N MET A 436 -5.94 -2.61 -24.68
CA MET A 436 -6.84 -1.46 -24.86
C MET A 436 -8.30 -1.83 -24.58
N GLY A 437 -8.77 -2.99 -25.07
CA GLY A 437 -10.12 -3.48 -24.79
C GLY A 437 -10.38 -3.73 -23.30
N ILE A 438 -9.44 -4.36 -22.60
CA ILE A 438 -9.53 -4.58 -21.15
C ILE A 438 -9.57 -3.25 -20.38
N PHE A 439 -8.70 -2.30 -20.74
CA PHE A 439 -8.68 -0.99 -20.10
C PHE A 439 -9.94 -0.18 -20.40
N LEU A 440 -10.50 -0.27 -21.60
CA LEU A 440 -11.76 0.37 -21.93
C LEU A 440 -12.91 -0.18 -21.08
N LEU A 441 -13.02 -1.51 -20.96
CA LEU A 441 -13.99 -2.15 -20.05
C LEU A 441 -13.80 -1.70 -18.59
N PHE A 442 -12.56 -1.64 -18.13
CA PHE A 442 -12.23 -1.19 -16.77
C PHE A 442 -12.63 0.28 -16.54
N VAL A 443 -12.27 1.19 -17.45
CA VAL A 443 -12.63 2.61 -17.39
C VAL A 443 -14.14 2.80 -17.46
N SER A 444 -14.84 2.06 -18.32
CA SER A 444 -16.32 2.06 -18.40
C SER A 444 -16.97 1.56 -17.11
N GLY A 445 -16.43 0.52 -16.47
CA GLY A 445 -16.90 0.04 -15.18
C GLY A 445 -16.73 1.06 -14.06
N ILE A 446 -15.59 1.76 -14.02
CA ILE A 446 -15.36 2.89 -13.10
C ILE A 446 -16.34 4.04 -13.39
N ALA A 447 -16.52 4.42 -14.65
CA ALA A 447 -17.46 5.47 -15.04
C ALA A 447 -18.89 5.15 -14.59
N TYR A 448 -19.34 3.91 -14.82
CA TYR A 448 -20.66 3.45 -14.37
C TYR A 448 -20.78 3.45 -12.85
N SER A 449 -19.72 3.04 -12.14
CA SER A 449 -19.70 3.07 -10.67
C SER A 449 -19.71 4.50 -10.12
N LEU A 450 -19.07 5.46 -10.80
CA LEU A 450 -19.17 6.87 -10.42
C LEU A 450 -20.55 7.45 -10.75
N TYR A 451 -21.14 7.06 -11.88
CA TYR A 451 -22.49 7.46 -12.25
C TYR A 451 -23.54 6.98 -11.23
N GLN A 452 -23.44 5.74 -10.75
CA GLN A 452 -24.36 5.17 -9.76
C GLN A 452 -24.10 5.61 -8.31
N LEU A 453 -23.07 6.42 -8.07
CA LEU A 453 -22.64 6.80 -6.71
C LEU A 453 -23.74 7.50 -5.89
N PRO A 454 -24.45 8.52 -6.41
CA PRO A 454 -25.58 9.11 -5.71
C PRO A 454 -26.68 8.10 -5.39
N ASN A 455 -27.04 7.27 -6.37
CA ASN A 455 -28.14 6.32 -6.27
C ASN A 455 -27.89 5.28 -5.16
N VAL A 456 -26.67 4.74 -5.08
CA VAL A 456 -26.32 3.68 -4.13
C VAL A 456 -25.95 4.24 -2.74
N LEU A 457 -25.16 5.31 -2.68
CA LEU A 457 -24.67 5.81 -1.40
C LEU A 457 -25.64 6.80 -0.73
N PHE A 458 -26.56 7.41 -1.48
CA PHE A 458 -27.48 8.44 -1.00
C PHE A 458 -28.95 8.10 -1.29
N ASN A 459 -29.38 6.88 -0.93
CA ASN A 459 -30.79 6.46 -0.89
C ASN A 459 -31.60 6.75 -2.17
N GLY A 460 -31.04 6.44 -3.34
CA GLY A 460 -31.75 6.58 -4.61
C GLY A 460 -31.67 7.95 -5.28
N LEU A 461 -30.90 8.89 -4.73
CA LEU A 461 -30.74 10.22 -5.31
C LEU A 461 -29.92 10.21 -6.61
N ASN A 462 -30.04 11.28 -7.39
CA ASN A 462 -29.41 11.42 -8.71
C ASN A 462 -28.38 12.57 -8.75
N TRP A 463 -27.52 12.59 -9.77
CA TRP A 463 -26.50 13.63 -9.91
C TRP A 463 -27.06 15.06 -9.99
N PRO A 464 -28.13 15.37 -10.75
CA PRO A 464 -28.76 16.69 -10.75
C PRO A 464 -29.10 17.20 -9.34
N PHE A 465 -29.69 16.35 -8.51
CA PHE A 465 -29.95 16.67 -7.10
C PHE A 465 -28.65 16.94 -6.34
N MET A 466 -27.63 16.09 -6.49
CA MET A 466 -26.34 16.27 -5.81
C MET A 466 -25.63 17.57 -6.22
N TYR A 467 -25.71 17.99 -7.49
CA TYR A 467 -25.14 19.26 -7.96
C TYR A 467 -25.73 20.48 -7.26
N VAL A 468 -27.01 20.40 -6.87
CA VAL A 468 -27.72 21.47 -6.19
C VAL A 468 -27.46 21.44 -4.69
N TRP A 469 -27.59 20.27 -4.07
CA TRP A 469 -27.60 20.12 -2.61
C TRP A 469 -26.21 19.94 -1.97
N THR A 470 -25.22 19.45 -2.72
CA THR A 470 -23.88 19.17 -2.17
C THR A 470 -22.83 20.18 -2.63
N SER A 471 -21.64 20.13 -2.02
CA SER A 471 -20.51 20.96 -2.42
C SER A 471 -20.10 20.73 -3.88
N SER A 472 -19.66 21.82 -4.54
CA SER A 472 -19.04 21.80 -5.86
C SER A 472 -17.81 20.88 -5.94
N ALA A 473 -17.16 20.63 -4.79
CA ALA A 473 -16.02 19.72 -4.68
C ALA A 473 -16.41 18.26 -4.94
N MET A 474 -17.64 17.83 -4.63
CA MET A 474 -18.06 16.42 -4.77
C MET A 474 -18.13 15.96 -6.23
N PRO A 475 -18.82 16.68 -7.14
CA PRO A 475 -18.73 16.38 -8.57
C PRO A 475 -17.30 16.51 -9.13
N ALA A 476 -16.53 17.49 -8.66
CA ALA A 476 -15.13 17.66 -9.08
C ALA A 476 -14.24 16.48 -8.64
N ALA A 477 -14.49 15.90 -7.47
CA ALA A 477 -13.81 14.70 -6.98
C ALA A 477 -14.10 13.49 -7.88
N ALA A 478 -15.37 13.28 -8.26
CA ALA A 478 -15.74 12.21 -9.19
C ALA A 478 -15.05 12.38 -10.56
N TRP A 479 -15.05 13.58 -11.12
CA TRP A 479 -14.38 13.87 -12.40
C TRP A 479 -12.86 13.74 -12.32
N SER A 480 -12.22 14.27 -11.26
CA SER A 480 -10.77 14.16 -11.08
C SER A 480 -10.31 12.71 -10.92
N LEU A 481 -11.11 11.87 -10.24
CA LEU A 481 -10.88 10.43 -10.17
C LEU A 481 -11.01 9.75 -11.52
N PHE A 482 -12.06 10.06 -12.28
CA PHE A 482 -12.24 9.50 -13.62
C PHE A 482 -11.08 9.87 -14.56
N VAL A 483 -10.65 11.13 -14.56
CA VAL A 483 -9.51 11.62 -15.36
C VAL A 483 -8.21 10.94 -14.93
N ALA A 484 -7.94 10.85 -13.63
CA ALA A 484 -6.74 10.18 -13.12
C ALA A 484 -6.67 8.71 -13.53
N VAL A 485 -7.80 7.98 -13.49
CA VAL A 485 -7.90 6.57 -13.92
C VAL A 485 -7.67 6.43 -15.43
N CYS A 486 -8.24 7.32 -16.25
CA CYS A 486 -8.01 7.34 -17.68
C CYS A 486 -6.52 7.58 -18.01
N LEU A 487 -5.92 8.62 -17.43
CA LEU A 487 -4.50 8.95 -17.63
C LEU A 487 -3.60 7.81 -17.14
N PHE A 488 -3.90 7.21 -16.00
CA PHE A 488 -3.14 6.08 -15.48
C PHE A 488 -3.21 4.87 -16.43
N SER A 489 -4.38 4.58 -16.99
CA SER A 489 -4.57 3.49 -17.95
C SER A 489 -3.74 3.72 -19.22
N VAL A 490 -3.76 4.93 -19.78
CA VAL A 490 -2.93 5.31 -20.93
C VAL A 490 -1.44 5.21 -20.60
N TYR A 491 -1.02 5.80 -19.49
CA TYR A 491 0.36 5.74 -19.01
C TYR A 491 0.84 4.30 -18.84
N TYR A 492 0.03 3.44 -18.23
CA TYR A 492 0.38 2.05 -18.00
C TYR A 492 0.61 1.30 -19.32
N ILE A 493 -0.32 1.41 -20.28
CA ILE A 493 -0.18 0.82 -21.62
C ILE A 493 1.12 1.30 -22.28
N LEU A 494 1.32 2.62 -22.34
CA LEU A 494 2.54 3.18 -22.93
C LEU A 494 3.81 2.68 -22.24
N SER A 495 3.81 2.57 -20.91
CA SER A 495 4.95 2.09 -20.13
C SER A 495 5.31 0.63 -20.38
N VAL A 496 4.34 -0.20 -20.81
CA VAL A 496 4.52 -1.63 -21.09
C VAL A 496 4.97 -1.82 -22.54
N PHE A 497 4.33 -1.15 -23.50
CA PHE A 497 4.58 -1.34 -24.92
C PHE A 497 5.75 -0.51 -25.48
N TYR A 498 6.11 0.61 -24.83
CA TYR A 498 7.26 1.46 -25.15
C TYR A 498 8.28 1.47 -24.00
N ALA A 499 8.64 0.29 -23.53
CA ALA A 499 9.60 0.14 -22.45
C ALA A 499 11.02 0.57 -22.89
N LYS A 500 11.70 1.37 -22.05
CA LYS A 500 13.11 1.72 -22.25
C LYS A 500 14.00 0.69 -21.54
N PRO A 501 15.10 0.22 -22.15
CA PRO A 501 16.05 -0.67 -21.48
C PRO A 501 16.55 -0.05 -20.18
N LYS A 502 16.51 -0.82 -19.08
CA LYS A 502 16.91 -0.44 -17.70
C LYS A 502 16.01 0.58 -16.98
N GLU A 503 14.92 1.07 -17.59
CA GLU A 503 13.98 1.95 -16.89
C GLU A 503 13.11 1.15 -15.92
N LYS A 504 13.29 1.41 -14.63
CA LYS A 504 12.48 0.83 -13.57
C LYS A 504 11.30 1.76 -13.32
N ALA A 505 10.13 1.42 -13.86
CA ALA A 505 8.90 2.21 -13.77
C ALA A 505 8.28 2.18 -12.34
N PHE A 506 9.04 2.59 -11.32
CA PHE A 506 8.64 2.55 -9.92
C PHE A 506 7.37 3.36 -9.64
N PHE A 507 7.17 4.48 -10.34
CA PHE A 507 5.96 5.28 -10.21
C PHE A 507 4.69 4.46 -10.54
N SER A 508 4.72 3.67 -11.62
CA SER A 508 3.60 2.78 -11.98
C SER A 508 3.35 1.70 -10.91
N LEU A 509 4.40 1.20 -10.25
CA LEU A 509 4.29 0.22 -9.18
C LEU A 509 3.66 0.81 -7.92
N ILE A 510 4.02 2.04 -7.56
CA ILE A 510 3.44 2.76 -6.43
C ILE A 510 1.94 2.94 -6.68
N LEU A 511 1.56 3.50 -7.84
CA LEU A 511 0.16 3.71 -8.21
C LEU A 511 -0.65 2.40 -8.23
N LEU A 512 -0.10 1.32 -8.80
CA LEU A 512 -0.77 0.01 -8.77
C LEU A 512 -0.92 -0.55 -7.35
N SER A 513 0.06 -0.30 -6.46
CA SER A 513 -0.03 -0.70 -5.06
C SER A 513 -1.12 0.09 -4.33
N PHE A 514 -1.27 1.37 -4.65
CA PHE A 514 -2.39 2.20 -4.17
C PHE A 514 -3.73 1.68 -4.67
N VAL A 515 -3.87 1.38 -5.96
CA VAL A 515 -5.10 0.81 -6.54
C VAL A 515 -5.48 -0.51 -5.88
N SER A 516 -4.51 -1.40 -5.67
CA SER A 516 -4.76 -2.69 -5.01
C SER A 516 -5.15 -2.53 -3.54
N GLY A 517 -4.44 -1.68 -2.79
CA GLY A 517 -4.75 -1.41 -1.38
C GLY A 517 -6.08 -0.69 -1.20
N PHE A 518 -6.42 0.26 -2.08
CA PHE A 518 -7.73 0.91 -2.11
C PHE A 518 -8.84 -0.09 -2.46
N GLY A 519 -8.63 -0.98 -3.43
CA GLY A 519 -9.59 -2.06 -3.74
C GLY A 519 -9.88 -2.94 -2.52
N ASN A 520 -8.85 -3.31 -1.76
CA ASN A 520 -9.00 -4.04 -0.51
C ASN A 520 -9.77 -3.22 0.54
N ALA A 521 -9.45 -1.93 0.71
CA ALA A 521 -10.16 -1.05 1.63
C ALA A 521 -11.63 -0.84 1.25
N LEU A 522 -11.93 -0.73 -0.05
CA LEU A 522 -13.29 -0.60 -0.56
C LEU A 522 -14.13 -1.85 -0.23
N ILE A 523 -13.54 -3.05 -0.32
CA ILE A 523 -14.20 -4.29 0.11
C ILE A 523 -14.61 -4.20 1.59
N ILE A 524 -13.69 -3.77 2.47
CA ILE A 524 -13.95 -3.62 3.90
C ILE A 524 -15.09 -2.62 4.14
N PHE A 525 -15.00 -1.45 3.51
CA PHE A 525 -16.00 -0.40 3.65
C PHE A 525 -17.39 -0.87 3.21
N ILE A 526 -17.50 -1.48 2.03
CA ILE A 526 -18.79 -1.93 1.49
C ILE A 526 -19.38 -3.08 2.31
N VAL A 527 -18.56 -3.98 2.85
CA VAL A 527 -19.04 -5.02 3.76
C VAL A 527 -19.55 -4.40 5.07
N ASN A 528 -18.82 -3.44 5.66
CA ASN A 528 -19.27 -2.75 6.86
C ASN A 528 -20.58 -1.97 6.61
N GLU A 529 -20.68 -1.30 5.47
CA GLU A 529 -21.89 -0.57 5.06
C GLU A 529 -23.08 -1.52 4.86
N ALA A 530 -22.87 -2.67 4.21
CA ALA A 530 -23.90 -3.67 4.02
C ALA A 530 -24.39 -4.27 5.35
N LEU A 531 -23.53 -4.38 6.36
CA LEU A 531 -23.91 -4.85 7.70
C LEU A 531 -24.68 -3.82 8.53
N ASN A 532 -24.59 -2.53 8.17
CA ASN A 532 -25.29 -1.45 8.87
C ASN A 532 -26.60 -1.04 8.17
N ARG A 533 -26.91 -1.58 6.99
CA ARG A 533 -28.16 -1.33 6.26
C ARG A 533 -29.13 -2.51 6.40
N GLU A 534 -30.42 -2.21 6.43
CA GLU A 534 -31.46 -3.22 6.38
C GLU A 534 -31.77 -3.62 4.91
N GLY A 535 -32.02 -4.90 4.66
CA GLY A 535 -32.36 -5.44 3.34
C GLY A 535 -31.19 -5.65 2.37
N PHE A 536 -31.47 -6.32 1.24
CA PHE A 536 -30.46 -6.59 0.19
C PHE A 536 -30.30 -5.39 -0.75
N GLN A 537 -29.10 -4.80 -0.78
CA GLN A 537 -28.77 -3.64 -1.61
C GLN A 537 -27.91 -4.07 -2.80
N SER A 538 -28.54 -4.32 -3.96
CA SER A 538 -27.84 -4.72 -5.20
C SER A 538 -26.76 -3.72 -5.64
N GLY A 539 -26.95 -2.43 -5.34
CA GLY A 539 -25.97 -1.38 -5.59
C GLY A 539 -24.66 -1.56 -4.82
N LEU A 540 -24.69 -2.03 -3.58
CA LEU A 540 -23.46 -2.29 -2.80
C LEU A 540 -22.67 -3.46 -3.42
N LEU A 541 -23.34 -4.43 -4.03
CA LEU A 541 -22.69 -5.55 -4.71
C LEU A 541 -21.85 -5.10 -5.92
N LEU A 542 -22.26 -4.02 -6.60
CA LEU A 542 -21.46 -3.39 -7.66
C LEU A 542 -20.11 -2.90 -7.10
N TYR A 543 -20.11 -2.15 -6.00
CA TYR A 543 -18.87 -1.63 -5.40
C TYR A 543 -18.03 -2.71 -4.75
N PHE A 544 -18.65 -3.75 -4.18
CA PHE A 544 -17.93 -4.94 -3.71
C PHE A 544 -17.19 -5.62 -4.87
N SER A 545 -17.89 -5.84 -5.99
CA SER A 545 -17.31 -6.44 -7.20
C SER A 545 -16.19 -5.56 -7.79
N LEU A 546 -16.37 -4.25 -7.79
CA LEU A 546 -15.35 -3.30 -8.19
C LEU A 546 -14.12 -3.37 -7.28
N GLY A 547 -14.32 -3.38 -5.96
CA GLY A 547 -13.23 -3.52 -4.98
C GLY A 547 -12.45 -4.82 -5.18
N LEU A 548 -13.14 -5.94 -5.41
CA LEU A 548 -12.53 -7.23 -5.72
C LEU A 548 -11.72 -7.18 -7.02
N LEU A 549 -12.29 -6.59 -8.09
CA LEU A 549 -11.61 -6.41 -9.37
C LEU A 549 -10.33 -5.57 -9.21
N LEU A 550 -10.42 -4.42 -8.55
CA LEU A 550 -9.28 -3.52 -8.28
C LEU A 550 -8.20 -4.23 -7.46
N TYR A 551 -8.59 -4.99 -6.44
CA TYR A 551 -7.67 -5.74 -5.60
C TYR A 551 -6.95 -6.84 -6.39
N VAL A 552 -7.69 -7.72 -7.06
CA VAL A 552 -7.14 -8.89 -7.78
C VAL A 552 -6.30 -8.46 -8.97
N VAL A 553 -6.81 -7.56 -9.80
CA VAL A 553 -6.07 -7.05 -10.97
C VAL A 553 -4.85 -6.26 -10.51
N GLY A 554 -5.00 -5.35 -9.55
CA GLY A 554 -3.90 -4.59 -8.96
C GLY A 554 -2.80 -5.51 -8.43
N GLN A 555 -3.15 -6.50 -7.60
CA GLN A 555 -2.20 -7.48 -7.07
C GLN A 555 -1.47 -8.23 -8.19
N LYS A 556 -2.20 -8.73 -9.19
CA LYS A 556 -1.62 -9.50 -10.29
C LYS A 556 -0.62 -8.66 -11.09
N LEU A 557 -0.96 -7.40 -11.39
CA LEU A 557 -0.08 -6.50 -12.15
C LEU A 557 1.18 -6.12 -11.33
N VAL A 558 1.02 -5.77 -10.05
CA VAL A 558 2.16 -5.46 -9.16
C VAL A 558 3.10 -6.66 -9.03
N ARG A 559 2.55 -7.84 -8.71
CA ARG A 559 3.31 -9.08 -8.52
C ARG A 559 4.12 -9.44 -9.76
N THR A 560 3.45 -9.47 -10.93
CA THR A 560 4.10 -9.85 -12.19
C THR A 560 5.26 -8.91 -12.52
N ARG A 561 5.06 -7.59 -12.38
CA ARG A 561 6.08 -6.60 -12.73
C ARG A 561 7.27 -6.63 -11.76
N LEU A 562 7.02 -6.82 -10.45
CA LEU A 562 8.10 -6.96 -9.47
C LEU A 562 8.92 -8.23 -9.66
N ILE A 563 8.29 -9.37 -9.96
CA ILE A 563 8.98 -10.63 -10.26
C ILE A 563 9.96 -10.47 -11.44
N HIS A 564 9.54 -9.81 -12.53
CA HIS A 564 10.45 -9.55 -13.64
C HIS A 564 11.60 -8.60 -13.27
N ILE A 565 11.30 -7.51 -12.55
CA ILE A 565 12.31 -6.53 -12.16
C ILE A 565 13.38 -7.19 -11.28
N THR A 566 13.00 -7.99 -10.28
CA THR A 566 13.95 -8.60 -9.35
C THR A 566 14.75 -9.72 -9.97
N ASN A 567 14.14 -10.60 -10.77
CA ASN A 567 14.89 -11.63 -11.49
C ASN A 567 15.87 -11.03 -12.50
N GLN A 568 15.47 -9.94 -13.19
CA GLN A 568 16.38 -9.21 -14.07
C GLN A 568 17.54 -8.57 -13.29
N MET A 569 17.29 -7.98 -12.11
CA MET A 569 18.35 -7.46 -11.26
C MET A 569 19.31 -8.55 -10.78
N VAL A 570 18.79 -9.72 -10.42
CA VAL A 570 19.59 -10.89 -10.00
C VAL A 570 20.46 -11.38 -11.16
N TYR A 571 19.88 -11.51 -12.35
CA TYR A 571 20.62 -11.87 -13.56
C TYR A 571 21.77 -10.87 -13.83
N GLU A 572 21.47 -9.56 -13.86
CA GLU A 572 22.48 -8.52 -14.08
C GLU A 572 23.60 -8.57 -13.03
N LYS A 573 23.27 -8.78 -11.76
CA LYS A 573 24.25 -8.88 -10.68
C LYS A 573 25.11 -10.15 -10.79
N ARG A 574 24.52 -11.28 -11.19
CA ARG A 574 25.26 -12.53 -11.43
C ARG A 574 26.25 -12.37 -12.58
N VAL A 575 25.82 -11.79 -13.70
CA VAL A 575 26.71 -11.53 -14.84
C VAL A 575 27.87 -10.62 -14.44
N VAL A 576 27.60 -9.51 -13.75
CA VAL A 576 28.66 -8.61 -13.26
C VAL A 576 29.65 -9.32 -12.32
N LEU A 577 29.16 -10.19 -11.43
CA LEU A 577 30.03 -10.98 -10.55
C LEU A 577 30.88 -11.96 -11.33
N ILE A 578 30.30 -12.68 -12.30
CA ILE A 578 31.00 -13.63 -13.16
C ILE A 578 32.10 -12.92 -13.97
N ASP A 579 31.75 -11.84 -14.66
CA ASP A 579 32.71 -11.07 -15.47
C ASP A 579 33.89 -10.58 -14.62
N LYS A 580 33.61 -10.05 -13.41
CA LYS A 580 34.65 -9.59 -12.49
C LYS A 580 35.52 -10.71 -11.94
N LEU A 581 34.94 -11.88 -11.65
CA LEU A 581 35.70 -13.05 -11.20
C LEU A 581 36.61 -13.57 -12.30
N LEU A 582 36.15 -13.60 -13.56
CA LEU A 582 36.94 -14.03 -14.71
C LEU A 582 38.04 -13.01 -15.09
N ASP A 583 37.78 -11.71 -14.92
CA ASP A 583 38.77 -10.64 -15.14
C ASP A 583 39.79 -10.52 -13.97
N SER A 584 39.61 -11.25 -12.86
CA SER A 584 40.50 -11.18 -11.69
C SER A 584 41.73 -12.08 -11.85
N SER A 585 42.91 -11.60 -11.45
CA SER A 585 44.13 -12.41 -11.51
C SER A 585 44.05 -13.65 -10.61
N TYR A 586 44.68 -14.75 -11.04
CA TYR A 586 44.75 -16.01 -10.29
C TYR A 586 45.24 -15.84 -8.84
N GLN A 587 46.31 -15.07 -8.62
CA GLN A 587 46.88 -14.82 -7.28
C GLN A 587 45.84 -14.29 -6.27
N HIS A 588 44.89 -13.46 -6.72
CA HIS A 588 43.87 -12.90 -5.85
C HIS A 588 42.75 -13.91 -5.56
N ILE A 589 42.32 -14.67 -6.58
CA ILE A 589 41.32 -15.73 -6.40
C ILE A 589 41.83 -16.81 -5.44
N GLU A 590 43.12 -17.17 -5.51
CA GLU A 590 43.73 -18.15 -4.62
C GLU A 590 43.74 -17.68 -3.14
N LYS A 591 43.81 -16.37 -2.88
CA LYS A 591 43.71 -15.78 -1.53
C LYS A 591 42.26 -15.74 -1.00
N MET A 592 41.26 -15.95 -1.85
CA MET A 592 39.85 -15.86 -1.46
C MET A 592 39.30 -17.19 -0.95
N GLU A 593 38.43 -17.12 0.06
CA GLU A 593 37.72 -18.29 0.56
C GLU A 593 36.69 -18.77 -0.49
N ARG A 594 36.86 -20.00 -1.02
CA ARG A 594 35.98 -20.58 -2.07
C ARG A 594 34.50 -20.54 -1.67
N GLY A 595 34.19 -20.87 -0.42
CA GLY A 595 32.81 -20.87 0.09
C GLY A 595 32.14 -19.49 0.03
N ARG A 596 32.91 -18.39 0.10
CA ARG A 596 32.38 -17.03 -0.01
C ARG A 596 31.93 -16.69 -1.43
N ILE A 597 32.67 -17.17 -2.44
CA ILE A 597 32.34 -16.98 -3.86
C ILE A 597 31.07 -17.76 -4.19
N GLU A 598 31.00 -19.03 -3.79
CA GLU A 598 29.83 -19.90 -4.00
C GLU A 598 28.56 -19.34 -3.34
N ALA A 599 28.66 -18.90 -2.08
CA ALA A 599 27.54 -18.31 -1.37
C ALA A 599 27.03 -17.01 -2.02
N SER A 600 27.94 -16.19 -2.56
CA SER A 600 27.59 -14.92 -3.21
C SER A 600 26.89 -15.14 -4.56
N LEU A 601 27.36 -16.12 -5.36
CA LEU A 601 26.77 -16.42 -6.67
C LEU A 601 25.41 -17.12 -6.55
N ASN A 602 25.21 -17.95 -5.52
CA ASN A 602 23.99 -18.74 -5.36
C ASN A 602 23.03 -18.17 -4.29
N ASN A 603 23.33 -18.38 -3.01
CA ASN A 603 22.41 -18.11 -1.90
C ASN A 603 22.09 -16.62 -1.70
N ASP A 604 23.09 -15.74 -1.78
CA ASP A 604 22.89 -14.31 -1.53
C ASP A 604 22.11 -13.64 -2.68
N THR A 605 22.29 -14.09 -3.92
CA THR A 605 21.52 -13.58 -5.08
C THR A 605 20.07 -14.07 -5.07
N GLU A 606 19.83 -15.32 -4.65
CA GLU A 606 18.46 -15.83 -4.46
C GLU A 606 17.72 -15.08 -3.35
N THR A 607 18.39 -14.81 -2.24
CA THR A 607 17.83 -14.02 -1.12
C THR A 607 17.36 -12.65 -1.61
N ILE A 608 18.09 -12.00 -2.52
CA ILE A 608 17.69 -10.73 -3.14
C ILE A 608 16.44 -10.89 -4.02
N SER A 609 16.27 -12.00 -4.74
CA SER A 609 15.08 -12.24 -5.57
C SER A 609 13.79 -12.23 -4.74
N ASN A 610 13.86 -12.77 -3.53
CA ASN A 610 12.74 -12.83 -2.59
C ASN A 610 12.30 -11.45 -2.06
N PHE A 611 13.10 -10.40 -2.26
CA PHE A 611 12.74 -9.03 -1.91
C PHE A 611 11.43 -8.56 -2.56
N SER A 612 11.08 -9.10 -3.73
CA SER A 612 9.82 -8.78 -4.43
C SER A 612 8.61 -8.97 -3.53
N ASN A 613 8.52 -10.14 -2.87
CA ASN A 613 7.38 -10.53 -2.05
C ASN A 613 7.26 -9.65 -0.81
N ILE A 614 8.39 -9.21 -0.26
CA ILE A 614 8.47 -8.27 0.85
C ILE A 614 7.85 -6.94 0.45
N VAL A 615 8.26 -6.38 -0.69
CA VAL A 615 7.76 -5.08 -1.19
C VAL A 615 6.26 -5.16 -1.51
N ILE A 616 5.81 -6.24 -2.17
CA ILE A 616 4.39 -6.44 -2.51
C ILE A 616 3.51 -6.46 -1.27
N THR A 617 3.88 -7.32 -0.31
CA THR A 617 3.09 -7.51 0.92
C THR A 617 3.14 -6.24 1.75
N GLY A 618 4.32 -5.68 1.98
CA GLY A 618 4.50 -4.46 2.77
C GLY A 618 3.77 -3.25 2.19
N ALA A 619 3.86 -3.00 0.87
CA ALA A 619 3.20 -1.87 0.24
C ALA A 619 1.67 -2.01 0.26
N THR A 620 1.15 -3.20 -0.06
CA THR A 620 -0.32 -3.45 -0.05
C THR A 620 -0.89 -3.31 1.36
N SER A 621 -0.20 -3.88 2.35
CA SER A 621 -0.58 -3.77 3.76
C SER A 621 -0.54 -2.32 4.23
N LEU A 622 0.52 -1.57 3.88
CA LEU A 622 0.65 -0.17 4.28
C LEU A 622 -0.48 0.69 3.70
N VAL A 623 -0.78 0.56 2.40
CA VAL A 623 -1.89 1.29 1.77
C VAL A 623 -3.21 0.93 2.42
N THR A 624 -3.48 -0.38 2.62
CA THR A 624 -4.71 -0.83 3.28
C THR A 624 -4.85 -0.18 4.66
N LEU A 625 -3.77 -0.18 5.46
CA LEU A 625 -3.77 0.44 6.79
C LEU A 625 -4.02 1.94 6.73
N ILE A 626 -3.40 2.66 5.79
CA ILE A 626 -3.65 4.10 5.59
C ILE A 626 -5.13 4.34 5.28
N CYS A 627 -5.73 3.57 4.38
CA CYS A 627 -7.16 3.68 4.07
C CYS A 627 -8.05 3.37 5.30
N CYS A 628 -7.72 2.35 6.09
CA CYS A 628 -8.42 2.05 7.34
C CYS A 628 -8.30 3.19 8.36
N PHE A 629 -7.11 3.79 8.52
CA PHE A 629 -6.90 4.93 9.41
C PHE A 629 -7.66 6.17 8.95
N VAL A 630 -7.68 6.44 7.64
CA VAL A 630 -8.50 7.53 7.07
C VAL A 630 -9.98 7.27 7.36
N TYR A 631 -10.47 6.04 7.14
CA TYR A 631 -11.85 5.67 7.44
C TYR A 631 -12.20 5.85 8.92
N MET A 632 -11.36 5.36 9.83
CA MET A 632 -11.57 5.59 11.26
C MET A 632 -11.52 7.08 11.61
N GLY A 633 -10.59 7.85 11.03
CA GLY A 633 -10.53 9.31 11.25
C GLY A 633 -11.78 10.06 10.79
N MET A 634 -12.44 9.58 9.72
CA MET A 634 -13.72 10.12 9.26
C MET A 634 -14.87 9.82 10.23
N LEU A 635 -14.80 8.70 10.97
CA LEU A 635 -15.78 8.38 12.00
C LEU A 635 -15.53 9.17 13.29
N SER A 636 -14.28 9.24 13.75
CA SER A 636 -13.88 10.09 14.88
C SER A 636 -12.37 10.34 14.88
N LEU A 637 -11.97 11.61 14.80
CA LEU A 637 -10.55 11.98 14.86
C LEU A 637 -9.92 11.61 16.23
N TYR A 638 -10.64 11.83 17.33
CA TYR A 638 -10.17 11.48 18.68
C TYR A 638 -10.08 9.97 18.87
N GLY A 639 -11.08 9.22 18.40
CA GLY A 639 -11.06 7.77 18.42
C GLY A 639 -9.88 7.20 17.61
N LEU A 640 -9.55 7.81 16.46
CA LEU A 640 -8.36 7.46 15.69
C LEU A 640 -7.07 7.71 16.49
N LEU A 641 -6.92 8.89 17.10
CA LEU A 641 -5.70 9.24 17.84
C LEU A 641 -5.44 8.30 19.02
N VAL A 642 -6.49 7.96 19.79
CA VAL A 642 -6.37 6.99 20.89
C VAL A 642 -6.06 5.60 20.36
N SER A 643 -6.75 5.15 19.31
CA SER A 643 -6.46 3.86 18.65
C SER A 643 -5.00 3.79 18.20
N LEU A 644 -4.49 4.87 17.59
CA LEU A 644 -3.10 4.97 17.15
C LEU A 644 -2.14 4.91 18.34
N GLY A 645 -2.47 5.57 19.45
CA GLY A 645 -1.71 5.50 20.70
C GLY A 645 -1.60 4.08 21.25
N VAL A 646 -2.72 3.35 21.32
CA VAL A 646 -2.74 1.95 21.77
C VAL A 646 -1.98 1.05 20.80
N ILE A 647 -2.13 1.24 19.48
CA ILE A 647 -1.39 0.50 18.45
C ILE A 647 0.12 0.76 18.54
N VAL A 648 0.54 2.01 18.73
CA VAL A 648 1.96 2.38 18.88
C VAL A 648 2.55 1.78 20.16
N LEU A 649 1.81 1.78 21.27
CA LEU A 649 2.23 1.12 22.50
C LEU A 649 2.40 -0.38 22.30
N ALA A 650 1.42 -1.04 21.67
CA ALA A 650 1.48 -2.46 21.32
C ALA A 650 2.66 -2.76 20.39
N ALA A 651 2.87 -1.95 19.36
CA ALA A 651 4.00 -2.09 18.43
C ALA A 651 5.35 -1.88 19.13
N GLY A 652 5.44 -0.93 20.07
CA GLY A 652 6.63 -0.70 20.89
C GLY A 652 6.97 -1.90 21.77
N LEU A 653 5.98 -2.47 22.46
CA LEU A 653 6.15 -3.69 23.24
C LEU A 653 6.61 -4.87 22.35
N HIS A 654 5.94 -5.07 21.21
CA HIS A 654 6.31 -6.09 20.24
C HIS A 654 7.75 -5.92 19.74
N PHE A 655 8.16 -4.68 19.42
CA PHE A 655 9.53 -4.37 18.97
C PHE A 655 10.59 -4.66 20.05
N LEU A 656 10.34 -4.26 21.31
CA LEU A 656 11.25 -4.51 22.43
C LEU A 656 11.47 -6.02 22.65
N MET A 657 10.40 -6.81 22.51
CA MET A 657 10.48 -8.27 22.61
C MET A 657 11.18 -8.88 21.40
N GLY A 658 10.90 -8.39 20.20
CA GLY A 658 11.55 -8.80 18.95
C GLY A 658 13.07 -8.59 18.97
N LYS A 659 13.55 -7.51 19.60
CA LYS A 659 15.00 -7.24 19.75
C LYS A 659 15.75 -8.38 20.47
N GLN A 660 15.13 -9.01 21.46
CA GLN A 660 15.74 -10.15 22.16
C GLN A 660 15.77 -11.40 21.29
N ALA A 661 14.68 -11.68 20.54
CA ALA A 661 14.61 -12.79 19.61
C ALA A 661 15.66 -12.65 18.49
N ASN A 662 15.84 -11.43 17.96
CA ASN A 662 16.82 -11.15 16.91
C ASN A 662 18.27 -11.46 17.35
N ARG A 663 18.64 -11.16 18.60
CA ARG A 663 19.98 -11.51 19.11
C ARG A 663 20.24 -13.01 19.16
N LEU A 664 19.24 -13.80 19.55
CA LEU A 664 19.35 -15.27 19.56
C LEU A 664 19.41 -15.84 18.13
N TRP A 665 18.75 -15.17 17.20
CA TRP A 665 18.78 -15.53 15.79
C TRP A 665 20.18 -15.31 15.19
N GLU A 666 20.83 -14.18 15.51
CA GLU A 666 22.25 -13.93 15.16
C GLU A 666 23.16 -15.05 15.71
N GLN A 667 23.02 -15.42 16.98
CA GLN A 667 23.81 -16.51 17.59
C GLN A 667 23.57 -17.87 16.91
N THR A 668 22.33 -18.18 16.55
CA THR A 668 21.98 -19.45 15.89
C THR A 668 22.65 -19.55 14.51
N ARG A 669 22.81 -18.41 13.83
CA ARG A 669 23.46 -18.32 12.52
C ARG A 669 24.97 -18.52 12.59
N ASP A 670 25.64 -18.03 13.63
CA ASP A 670 27.07 -18.29 13.84
C ASP A 670 27.34 -19.78 14.08
N ILE A 671 26.47 -20.43 14.87
CA ILE A 671 26.55 -21.87 15.13
C ILE A 671 26.28 -22.67 13.84
N GLN A 672 25.40 -22.18 12.97
CA GLN A 672 25.15 -22.78 11.67
C GLN A 672 26.42 -22.83 10.79
N ASN A 673 27.24 -21.77 10.81
CA ASN A 673 28.50 -21.75 10.06
C ASN A 673 29.48 -22.82 10.58
N ILE A 674 29.55 -23.00 11.90
CA ILE A 674 30.38 -24.06 12.52
C ILE A 674 29.92 -25.44 12.03
N PHE A 675 28.60 -25.68 12.00
CA PHE A 675 28.06 -26.94 11.49
C PHE A 675 28.38 -27.16 10.00
N PHE A 676 28.27 -26.14 9.15
CA PHE A 676 28.64 -26.25 7.74
C PHE A 676 30.13 -26.54 7.55
N LYS A 677 31.00 -25.99 8.41
CA LYS A 677 32.42 -26.33 8.42
C LYS A 677 32.63 -27.82 8.69
N PHE A 678 31.94 -28.41 9.67
CA PHE A 678 31.99 -29.86 9.89
C PHE A 678 31.53 -30.68 8.67
N ILE A 679 30.53 -30.20 7.91
CA ILE A 679 30.13 -30.88 6.66
C ILE A 679 31.27 -30.84 5.64
N GLN A 680 31.93 -29.69 5.47
CA GLN A 680 33.08 -29.56 4.58
C GLN A 680 34.24 -30.46 5.02
N ASP A 681 34.59 -30.45 6.31
CA ASP A 681 35.65 -31.29 6.89
C ASP A 681 35.31 -32.79 6.75
N LEU A 682 34.03 -33.18 6.88
CA LEU A 682 33.58 -34.56 6.68
C LEU A 682 33.78 -35.01 5.22
N ILE A 683 33.42 -34.16 4.25
CA ILE A 683 33.53 -34.49 2.82
C ILE A 683 35.00 -34.51 2.40
N ALA A 684 35.77 -33.49 2.78
CA ALA A 684 37.17 -33.36 2.39
C ALA A 684 38.07 -34.39 3.12
N GLY A 685 37.83 -34.60 4.42
CA GLY A 685 38.61 -35.49 5.29
C GLY A 685 38.08 -36.92 5.40
N PHE A 686 37.14 -37.32 4.52
CA PHE A 686 36.47 -38.61 4.63
C PHE A 686 37.44 -39.79 4.60
N LYS A 687 38.51 -39.69 3.81
CA LYS A 687 39.54 -40.73 3.70
C LYS A 687 40.29 -40.90 5.02
N GLU A 688 40.71 -39.80 5.64
CA GLU A 688 41.42 -39.75 6.92
C GLU A 688 40.56 -40.27 8.06
N LEU A 689 39.27 -39.96 8.05
CA LEU A 689 38.29 -40.49 9.01
C LEU A 689 38.04 -41.99 8.80
N SER A 690 38.09 -42.48 7.56
CA SER A 690 37.85 -43.90 7.25
C SER A 690 38.97 -44.81 7.75
N LEU A 691 40.20 -44.30 7.87
CA LEU A 691 41.39 -45.08 8.26
C LEU A 691 41.46 -45.41 9.77
N HIS A 692 40.90 -44.56 10.63
CA HIS A 692 41.00 -44.72 12.08
C HIS A 692 39.63 -44.59 12.75
N ALA A 693 39.13 -45.71 13.28
CA ALA A 693 37.83 -45.75 13.97
C ALA A 693 37.74 -44.71 15.10
N ARG A 694 38.79 -44.57 15.94
CA ARG A 694 38.82 -43.59 17.03
C ARG A 694 38.72 -42.14 16.53
N LYS A 695 39.47 -41.79 15.47
CA LYS A 695 39.40 -40.45 14.86
C LYS A 695 38.01 -40.16 14.30
N ARG A 696 37.39 -41.16 13.64
CA ARG A 696 36.01 -41.07 13.16
C ARG A 696 35.02 -40.87 14.30
N ASP A 697 35.20 -41.59 15.40
CA ASP A 697 34.32 -41.52 16.56
C ASP A 697 34.46 -40.17 17.29
N ASP A 698 35.69 -39.65 17.44
CA ASP A 698 35.97 -38.32 17.99
C ASP A 698 35.35 -37.22 17.12
N PHE A 699 35.59 -37.25 15.80
CA PHE A 699 34.99 -36.31 14.85
C PHE A 699 33.45 -36.39 14.86
N LYS A 700 32.90 -37.60 14.90
CA LYS A 700 31.45 -37.83 15.00
C LYS A 700 30.89 -37.28 16.31
N ALA A 701 31.62 -37.39 17.41
CA ALA A 701 31.24 -36.82 18.70
C ALA A 701 31.21 -35.29 18.64
N ASP A 702 32.24 -34.66 18.09
CA ASP A 702 32.32 -33.20 17.92
C ASP A 702 31.23 -32.66 16.98
N MET A 703 31.03 -33.32 15.84
CA MET A 703 29.98 -32.97 14.89
C MET A 703 28.59 -33.14 15.52
N LYS A 704 28.36 -34.21 16.30
CA LYS A 704 27.09 -34.43 17.02
C LYS A 704 26.89 -33.38 18.10
N SER A 705 27.94 -32.97 18.82
CA SER A 705 27.91 -31.90 19.82
C SER A 705 27.56 -30.54 19.18
N SER A 706 28.20 -30.21 18.06
CA SER A 706 27.90 -29.00 17.29
C SER A 706 26.47 -29.01 16.75
N SER A 707 26.03 -30.13 16.16
CA SER A 707 24.67 -30.31 15.66
C SER A 707 23.63 -30.21 16.78
N GLN A 708 23.93 -30.75 17.96
CA GLN A 708 23.05 -30.66 19.12
C GLN A 708 22.96 -29.22 19.65
N THR A 709 24.10 -28.51 19.73
CA THR A 709 24.14 -27.08 20.09
C THR A 709 23.34 -26.24 19.09
N TYR A 710 23.49 -26.52 17.79
CA TYR A 710 22.71 -25.90 16.73
C TYR A 710 21.21 -26.15 16.92
N LYS A 711 20.81 -27.41 17.14
CA LYS A 711 19.42 -27.79 17.38
C LYS A 711 18.84 -27.05 18.59
N GLU A 712 19.53 -27.06 19.73
CA GLU A 712 19.07 -26.44 20.97
C GLU A 712 18.93 -24.92 20.85
N LYS A 713 19.92 -24.26 20.25
CA LYS A 713 19.89 -22.81 20.03
C LYS A 713 18.85 -22.40 19.01
N ARG A 714 18.68 -23.18 17.94
CA ARG A 714 17.61 -22.97 16.95
C ARG A 714 16.23 -23.14 17.57
N ILE A 715 15.98 -24.21 18.32
CA ILE A 715 14.73 -24.40 19.06
C ILE A 715 14.48 -23.22 20.01
N LEU A 716 15.48 -22.77 20.77
CA LEU A 716 15.35 -21.62 21.66
C LEU A 716 15.02 -20.32 20.89
N GLY A 717 15.69 -20.08 19.76
CA GLY A 717 15.44 -18.93 18.89
C GLY A 717 14.04 -18.95 18.30
N ASP A 718 13.63 -20.09 17.72
CA ASP A 718 12.31 -20.28 17.12
C ASP A 718 11.20 -20.16 18.18
N MET A 719 11.37 -20.75 19.37
CA MET A 719 10.44 -20.57 20.50
C MET A 719 10.35 -19.11 20.94
N LYS A 720 11.46 -18.37 20.95
CA LYS A 720 11.45 -16.94 21.30
C LYS A 720 10.73 -16.12 20.25
N PHE A 721 10.90 -16.42 18.98
CA PHE A 721 10.18 -15.77 17.90
C PHE A 721 8.69 -16.10 17.92
N ALA A 722 8.32 -17.36 18.17
CA ALA A 722 6.93 -17.78 18.35
C ALA A 722 6.26 -17.02 19.51
N ASN A 723 6.96 -16.85 20.64
CA ASN A 723 6.45 -16.04 21.76
C ASN A 723 6.25 -14.57 21.38
N VAL A 724 7.13 -13.99 20.56
CA VAL A 724 6.96 -12.62 20.05
C VAL A 724 5.69 -12.51 19.21
N ASN A 725 5.44 -13.46 18.30
CA ASN A 725 4.23 -13.49 17.47
C ASN A 725 2.95 -13.65 18.32
N VAL A 726 2.92 -14.62 19.24
CA VAL A 726 1.75 -14.84 20.12
C VAL A 726 1.45 -13.59 20.94
N ILE A 727 2.48 -12.91 21.46
CA ILE A 727 2.28 -11.67 22.20
C ILE A 727 1.81 -10.54 21.29
N GLY A 728 2.29 -10.48 20.04
CA GLY A 728 1.76 -9.57 19.02
C GLY A 728 0.26 -9.76 18.79
N GLU A 729 -0.18 -11.00 18.58
CA GLU A 729 -1.60 -11.35 18.42
C GLU A 729 -2.44 -10.98 19.66
N LEU A 730 -1.93 -11.28 20.85
CA LEU A 730 -2.59 -10.93 22.11
C LEU A 730 -2.69 -9.42 22.33
N LEU A 731 -1.62 -8.67 22.05
CA LEU A 731 -1.62 -7.20 22.14
C LEU A 731 -2.63 -6.59 21.17
N PHE A 732 -2.77 -7.15 19.97
CA PHE A 732 -3.75 -6.68 19.00
C PHE A 732 -5.18 -6.97 19.45
N THR A 733 -5.44 -8.18 19.94
CA THR A 733 -6.74 -8.57 20.53
C THR A 733 -7.07 -7.68 21.74
N PHE A 734 -6.06 -7.32 22.53
CA PHE A 734 -6.20 -6.38 23.64
C PHE A 734 -6.58 -4.98 23.15
N VAL A 735 -6.00 -4.48 22.05
CA VAL A 735 -6.41 -3.20 21.44
C VAL A 735 -7.90 -3.23 21.06
N VAL A 736 -8.34 -4.30 20.40
CA VAL A 736 -9.75 -4.48 20.02
C VAL A 736 -10.65 -4.50 21.27
N GLY A 737 -10.24 -5.22 22.33
CA GLY A 737 -10.96 -5.25 23.60
C GLY A 737 -11.03 -3.88 24.28
N VAL A 738 -9.94 -3.12 24.32
CA VAL A 738 -9.93 -1.75 24.85
C VAL A 738 -10.92 -0.89 24.07
N ILE A 739 -10.97 -1.02 22.75
CA ILE A 739 -11.90 -0.21 21.95
C ILE A 739 -13.35 -0.67 22.16
N ALA A 740 -13.63 -1.97 22.18
CA ALA A 740 -14.98 -2.47 22.39
C ALA A 740 -15.55 -2.14 23.79
N PHE A 741 -14.73 -2.18 24.84
CA PHE A 741 -15.20 -2.05 26.23
C PHE A 741 -14.89 -0.70 26.88
N LEU A 742 -13.81 -0.02 26.48
CA LEU A 742 -13.38 1.25 27.08
C LEU A 742 -13.79 2.47 26.25
N PHE A 743 -13.91 2.38 24.91
CA PHE A 743 -14.40 3.53 24.13
C PHE A 743 -15.82 3.95 24.49
N PRO A 744 -16.80 3.05 24.71
CA PRO A 744 -18.12 3.47 25.17
C PRO A 744 -18.08 4.24 26.50
N LEU A 745 -17.05 4.01 27.33
CA LEU A 745 -16.86 4.69 28.62
C LEU A 745 -16.07 6.00 28.49
N LEU A 746 -15.11 6.08 27.56
CA LEU A 746 -14.25 7.25 27.37
C LEU A 746 -14.83 8.27 26.38
N PHE A 747 -15.68 7.81 25.46
CA PHE A 747 -16.25 8.59 24.38
C PHE A 747 -17.76 8.35 24.34
N THR A 748 -18.47 8.92 25.32
CA THR A 748 -19.93 8.83 25.43
C THR A 748 -20.65 9.40 24.21
N GLU A 749 -20.00 10.33 23.49
CA GLU A 749 -20.51 10.98 22.27
C GLU A 749 -20.43 10.07 21.02
N MET A 750 -19.73 8.93 21.07
CA MET A 750 -19.61 8.04 19.91
C MET A 750 -20.84 7.16 19.76
N LYS A 751 -21.53 7.29 18.61
CA LYS A 751 -22.64 6.40 18.23
C LYS A 751 -22.21 4.93 18.25
N ASP A 752 -23.11 4.03 18.68
CA ASP A 752 -22.87 2.59 18.70
C ASP A 752 -22.44 2.03 17.34
N SER A 753 -22.99 2.56 16.25
CA SER A 753 -22.61 2.18 14.88
C SER A 753 -21.15 2.54 14.54
N ALA A 754 -20.64 3.65 15.08
CA ALA A 754 -19.24 4.03 14.93
C ALA A 754 -18.34 3.05 15.70
N ILE A 755 -18.69 2.71 16.95
CA ILE A 755 -17.92 1.74 17.76
C ILE A 755 -17.87 0.37 17.07
N ARG A 756 -19.00 -0.12 16.56
CA ARG A 756 -19.06 -1.37 15.76
C ARG A 756 -18.15 -1.30 14.53
N SER A 757 -18.17 -0.18 13.82
CA SER A 757 -17.33 0.04 12.63
C SER A 757 -15.84 0.06 12.99
N TYR A 758 -15.44 0.66 14.11
CA TYR A 758 -14.06 0.63 14.60
C TYR A 758 -13.59 -0.80 14.90
N VAL A 759 -14.38 -1.56 15.66
CA VAL A 759 -14.07 -2.95 16.00
C VAL A 759 -13.92 -3.79 14.73
N PHE A 760 -14.84 -3.66 13.77
CA PHE A 760 -14.79 -4.36 12.49
C PHE A 760 -13.51 -4.04 11.70
N VAL A 761 -13.19 -2.75 11.54
CA VAL A 761 -12.02 -2.29 10.80
C VAL A 761 -10.72 -2.81 11.44
N LEU A 762 -10.62 -2.77 12.77
CA LEU A 762 -9.45 -3.28 13.49
C LEU A 762 -9.29 -4.79 13.33
N LEU A 763 -10.37 -5.57 13.47
CA LEU A 763 -10.30 -7.01 13.23
C LEU A 763 -9.75 -7.32 11.83
N TYR A 764 -10.12 -6.51 10.82
CA TYR A 764 -9.60 -6.66 9.47
C TYR A 764 -8.14 -6.19 9.31
N MET A 765 -7.71 -5.16 10.06
CA MET A 765 -6.32 -4.68 10.08
C MET A 765 -5.33 -5.73 10.60
N THR A 766 -5.79 -6.76 11.31
CA THR A 766 -4.97 -7.89 11.78
C THR A 766 -4.11 -8.47 10.65
N GLY A 767 -4.71 -8.77 9.49
CA GLY A 767 -3.99 -9.37 8.35
C GLY A 767 -2.86 -8.49 7.82
N PRO A 768 -3.15 -7.24 7.38
CA PRO A 768 -2.14 -6.29 6.94
C PRO A 768 -1.01 -6.06 7.95
N ILE A 769 -1.31 -5.94 9.25
CA ILE A 769 -0.32 -5.73 10.31
C ILE A 769 0.61 -6.94 10.42
N HIS A 770 0.07 -8.15 10.51
CA HIS A 770 0.89 -9.37 10.58
C HIS A 770 1.72 -9.55 9.30
N GLY A 771 1.18 -9.16 8.14
CA GLY A 771 1.92 -9.11 6.88
C GLY A 771 3.15 -8.21 6.96
N ILE A 772 3.04 -7.01 7.55
CA ILE A 772 4.18 -6.10 7.74
C ILE A 772 5.17 -6.68 8.75
N LEU A 773 4.70 -7.15 9.91
CA LEU A 773 5.58 -7.70 10.95
C LEU A 773 6.38 -8.91 10.44
N GLY A 774 5.74 -9.79 9.66
CA GLY A 774 6.39 -10.94 9.03
C GLY A 774 7.43 -10.58 7.98
N THR A 775 7.41 -9.37 7.42
CA THR A 775 8.41 -8.93 6.43
C THR A 775 9.73 -8.46 7.04
N ILE A 776 9.74 -8.05 8.32
CA ILE A 776 10.90 -7.43 8.98
C ILE A 776 12.14 -8.35 8.96
N PRO A 777 12.09 -9.64 9.37
CA PRO A 777 13.26 -10.51 9.35
C PRO A 777 13.85 -10.68 7.93
N ASN A 778 12.96 -10.77 6.93
CA ASN A 778 13.37 -10.95 5.54
C ASN A 778 14.07 -9.70 4.97
N ILE A 779 13.69 -8.48 5.41
CA ILE A 779 14.38 -7.24 5.04
C ILE A 779 15.84 -7.26 5.54
N TYR A 780 16.07 -7.74 6.76
CA TYR A 780 17.43 -7.88 7.30
C TYR A 780 18.25 -8.88 6.48
N MET A 781 17.66 -10.00 6.07
CA MET A 781 18.33 -10.99 5.21
C MET A 781 18.79 -10.37 3.89
N VAL A 782 17.88 -9.69 3.19
CA VAL A 782 18.18 -9.01 1.93
C VAL A 782 19.30 -7.98 2.12
N ARG A 783 19.26 -7.18 3.19
CA ARG A 783 20.29 -6.18 3.48
C ARG A 783 21.67 -6.81 3.69
N ILE A 784 21.75 -7.93 4.41
CA ILE A 784 23.02 -8.63 4.67
C ILE A 784 23.57 -9.21 3.36
N SER A 785 22.75 -9.93 2.59
CA SER A 785 23.16 -10.50 1.31
C SER A 785 23.59 -9.42 0.31
N TRP A 786 22.89 -8.29 0.26
CA TRP A 786 23.28 -7.13 -0.54
C TRP A 786 24.66 -6.58 -0.14
N LYS A 787 24.91 -6.43 1.17
CA LYS A 787 26.21 -5.96 1.69
C LYS A 787 27.33 -6.93 1.34
N ARG A 788 27.10 -8.24 1.41
CA ARG A 788 28.10 -9.27 1.08
C ARG A 788 28.48 -9.26 -0.40
N ILE A 789 27.47 -9.19 -1.28
CA ILE A 789 27.70 -9.10 -2.73
C ILE A 789 28.49 -7.83 -3.06
N ASN A 790 28.08 -6.66 -2.55
CA ASN A 790 28.83 -5.43 -2.85
C ASN A 790 30.24 -5.46 -2.26
N ALA A 791 30.43 -5.98 -1.04
CA ALA A 791 31.78 -6.13 -0.48
C ALA A 791 32.68 -7.07 -1.32
N LEU A 792 32.10 -8.09 -1.97
CA LEU A 792 32.83 -8.93 -2.91
C LEU A 792 33.16 -8.18 -4.20
N VAL A 793 32.17 -7.46 -4.75
CA VAL A 793 32.31 -6.63 -5.95
C VAL A 793 33.39 -5.55 -5.77
N ASP A 794 33.38 -4.85 -4.64
CA ASP A 794 34.32 -3.78 -4.29
C ASP A 794 35.73 -4.35 -4.11
N GLN A 795 35.85 -5.52 -3.47
CA GLN A 795 37.13 -6.23 -3.37
C GLN A 795 37.68 -6.57 -4.76
N LEU A 796 36.86 -7.08 -5.68
CA LEU A 796 37.30 -7.41 -7.05
C LEU A 796 37.66 -6.14 -7.86
N GLU A 797 36.95 -5.01 -7.68
CA GLU A 797 37.26 -3.75 -8.38
C GLU A 797 38.59 -3.12 -7.95
N ALA A 798 38.89 -3.11 -6.66
CA ALA A 798 40.13 -2.54 -6.13
C ALA A 798 41.40 -3.17 -6.75
N PHE A 799 41.28 -4.39 -7.28
CA PHE A 799 42.38 -5.09 -7.93
C PHE A 799 42.48 -4.82 -9.43
N ARG A 800 41.38 -4.45 -10.11
CA ARG A 800 41.37 -4.21 -11.56
C ARG A 800 42.12 -2.94 -11.96
N ASP A 801 42.07 -1.89 -11.14
CA ASP A 801 42.75 -0.62 -11.40
C ASP A 801 44.28 -0.72 -11.45
N LYS A 802 44.87 -1.84 -11.00
CA LYS A 802 46.33 -2.05 -11.00
C LYS A 802 46.88 -2.73 -12.25
N GLN A 803 46.04 -3.28 -13.14
CA GLN A 803 46.49 -4.13 -14.27
C GLN A 803 46.09 -3.63 -15.66
N GLN A 804 45.46 -2.46 -15.81
CA GLN A 804 45.07 -1.99 -17.14
C GLN A 804 46.25 -1.53 -18.01
N THR A 805 46.67 -2.42 -18.90
CA THR A 805 47.13 -2.08 -20.26
C THR A 805 46.61 -3.19 -21.17
N ARG A 806 45.38 -3.04 -21.68
CA ARG A 806 44.85 -3.87 -22.78
C ARG A 806 45.30 -3.24 -24.11
N ASP A 807 45.52 -4.12 -25.09
CA ASP A 807 45.97 -3.91 -26.47
C ASP A 807 47.49 -3.91 -26.71
N MET A 808 48.05 -5.13 -26.72
CA MET A 808 49.03 -5.50 -27.74
C MET A 808 48.64 -6.86 -28.32
N GLN A 809 48.58 -6.96 -29.65
CA GLN A 809 48.59 -8.26 -30.33
C GLN A 809 49.79 -9.07 -29.82
N VAL A 810 49.53 -10.16 -29.10
CA VAL A 810 50.57 -11.06 -28.61
C VAL A 810 51.00 -11.96 -29.76
N SER A 811 52.20 -11.76 -30.29
CA SER A 811 52.78 -12.62 -31.32
C SER A 811 53.32 -13.90 -30.69
N LEU A 812 52.71 -15.05 -31.00
CA LEU A 812 53.15 -16.39 -30.54
C LEU A 812 54.27 -16.96 -31.40
N ALA A 813 55.10 -16.11 -32.02
CA ALA A 813 56.13 -16.53 -32.96
C ALA A 813 57.27 -17.31 -32.28
N ASN A 814 57.67 -18.43 -32.89
CA ASN A 814 58.88 -19.16 -32.55
C ASN A 814 60.06 -18.69 -33.44
N PRO A 815 61.31 -18.66 -32.93
CA PRO A 815 61.72 -19.05 -31.57
C PRO A 815 61.37 -17.99 -30.51
N VAL A 816 61.07 -18.47 -29.31
CA VAL A 816 60.85 -17.67 -28.09
C VAL A 816 62.07 -17.75 -27.17
N VAL A 817 62.46 -16.59 -26.64
CA VAL A 817 63.44 -16.39 -25.57
C VAL A 817 62.74 -15.73 -24.38
N LEU A 818 62.73 -16.39 -23.24
CA LEU A 818 62.17 -15.89 -21.99
C LEU A 818 63.29 -15.52 -21.02
N GLU A 819 63.41 -14.24 -20.68
CA GLU A 819 64.47 -13.69 -19.85
C GLU A 819 63.91 -13.16 -18.52
N LEU A 820 64.46 -13.62 -17.40
CA LEU A 820 64.20 -13.10 -16.07
C LEU A 820 65.33 -12.15 -15.68
N ARG A 821 65.01 -10.91 -15.29
CA ARG A 821 65.96 -9.90 -14.81
C ARG A 821 65.63 -9.48 -13.39
N GLY A 822 66.43 -9.92 -12.42
CA GLY A 822 66.29 -9.59 -11.01
C GLY A 822 64.93 -9.97 -10.40
N VAL A 823 64.26 -10.98 -10.96
CA VAL A 823 62.87 -11.32 -10.63
C VAL A 823 62.79 -11.80 -9.19
N SER A 824 62.03 -11.08 -8.36
CA SER A 824 61.81 -11.43 -6.96
C SER A 824 60.33 -11.38 -6.59
N PHE A 825 59.90 -12.25 -5.68
CA PHE A 825 58.53 -12.32 -5.19
C PHE A 825 58.47 -12.55 -3.68
N ARG A 826 57.54 -11.83 -3.03
CA ARG A 826 57.25 -11.94 -1.60
C ARG A 826 55.75 -12.11 -1.37
N TYR A 827 55.37 -13.04 -0.48
CA TYR A 827 53.99 -13.19 -0.03
C TYR A 827 53.62 -12.10 0.99
N ASP A 828 52.39 -11.56 0.92
CA ASP A 828 51.87 -10.58 1.87
C ASP A 828 51.43 -11.25 3.18
N GLN A 829 52.23 -11.08 4.24
CA GLN A 829 52.04 -11.41 5.67
C GLN A 829 51.90 -12.89 6.14
N THR A 830 52.82 -13.29 7.03
CA THR A 830 52.58 -13.79 8.41
C THR A 830 53.78 -13.39 9.30
N GLU A 831 53.57 -13.18 10.60
CA GLU A 831 54.50 -12.60 11.60
C GLU A 831 55.81 -13.38 11.87
N ASP A 832 56.12 -14.45 11.14
CA ASP A 832 57.40 -15.16 11.20
C ASP A 832 58.02 -15.28 9.79
N GLY A 833 59.17 -14.64 9.59
CA GLY A 833 60.09 -14.82 8.46
C GLY A 833 59.47 -15.09 7.08
N SER A 834 59.03 -14.06 6.36
CA SER A 834 58.43 -14.22 5.04
C SER A 834 59.36 -14.93 4.03
N PHE A 835 58.98 -16.11 3.58
CA PHE A 835 59.61 -16.80 2.44
C PHE A 835 59.56 -15.92 1.19
N SER A 836 60.68 -15.78 0.49
CA SER A 836 60.81 -15.01 -0.75
C SER A 836 61.51 -15.82 -1.82
N VAL A 837 61.12 -15.64 -3.07
CA VAL A 837 61.82 -16.19 -4.24
C VAL A 837 62.60 -15.07 -4.92
N GLY A 838 63.87 -15.31 -5.24
CA GLY A 838 64.74 -14.39 -5.97
C GLY A 838 65.66 -13.49 -5.13
N PRO A 839 66.39 -12.56 -5.79
CA PRO A 839 66.35 -12.26 -7.22
C PRO A 839 66.80 -13.43 -8.10
N ILE A 840 66.12 -13.62 -9.24
CA ILE A 840 66.42 -14.64 -10.24
C ILE A 840 66.76 -13.96 -11.56
N ASP A 841 67.92 -14.34 -12.10
CA ASP A 841 68.42 -13.96 -13.41
C ASP A 841 68.67 -15.24 -14.22
N TYR A 842 67.86 -15.49 -15.25
CA TYR A 842 68.00 -16.67 -16.12
C TYR A 842 67.29 -16.49 -17.45
N GLU A 843 67.74 -17.21 -18.48
CA GLU A 843 67.19 -17.17 -19.83
C GLU A 843 66.79 -18.59 -20.28
N PHE A 844 65.53 -18.76 -20.69
CA PHE A 844 65.03 -20.00 -21.30
C PHE A 844 64.86 -19.80 -22.80
N ARG A 845 65.37 -20.71 -23.63
CA ARG A 845 65.24 -20.61 -25.10
C ARG A 845 64.41 -21.75 -25.69
N SER A 846 63.88 -21.50 -26.88
CA SER A 846 63.22 -22.52 -27.70
C SER A 846 64.22 -23.56 -28.19
N GLY A 847 63.80 -24.83 -28.18
CA GLY A 847 64.68 -25.95 -28.51
C GLY A 847 65.57 -26.39 -27.34
N GLU A 848 65.26 -25.97 -26.11
CA GLU A 848 65.96 -26.40 -24.88
C GLU A 848 64.99 -27.08 -23.92
N ILE A 849 65.49 -28.09 -23.20
CA ILE A 849 64.82 -28.74 -22.08
C ILE A 849 65.51 -28.31 -20.79
N THR A 850 64.81 -27.54 -19.96
CA THR A 850 65.32 -27.08 -18.67
C THR A 850 64.58 -27.75 -17.52
N PHE A 851 65.31 -28.43 -16.65
CA PHE A 851 64.75 -29.05 -15.45
C PHE A 851 64.92 -28.15 -14.23
N ILE A 852 63.83 -27.92 -13.51
CA ILE A 852 63.84 -27.22 -12.22
C ILE A 852 63.71 -28.27 -11.11
N THR A 853 64.74 -28.38 -10.29
CA THR A 853 64.89 -29.36 -9.21
C THR A 853 65.05 -28.63 -7.87
N GLY A 854 64.89 -29.33 -6.74
CA GLY A 854 65.06 -28.74 -5.40
C GLY A 854 64.08 -29.32 -4.39
N GLY A 855 64.35 -29.22 -3.08
CA GLY A 855 63.51 -29.83 -2.06
C GLY A 855 62.06 -29.29 -2.00
N ASN A 856 61.20 -29.94 -1.21
CA ASN A 856 59.87 -29.40 -0.92
C ASN A 856 60.01 -28.05 -0.20
N GLY A 857 59.20 -27.07 -0.58
CA GLY A 857 59.29 -25.71 -0.03
C GLY A 857 60.44 -24.86 -0.55
N SER A 858 61.23 -25.32 -1.54
CA SER A 858 62.35 -24.53 -2.07
C SER A 858 61.95 -23.37 -2.99
N GLY A 859 60.68 -23.25 -3.36
CA GLY A 859 60.14 -22.16 -4.18
C GLY A 859 59.83 -22.51 -5.64
N LYS A 860 59.93 -23.79 -6.04
CA LYS A 860 59.70 -24.27 -7.43
C LYS A 860 58.32 -23.87 -7.98
N SER A 861 57.25 -24.18 -7.25
CA SER A 861 55.88 -23.87 -7.70
C SER A 861 55.62 -22.36 -7.72
N THR A 862 56.20 -21.58 -6.80
CA THR A 862 56.15 -20.11 -6.84
C THR A 862 56.87 -19.58 -8.07
N LEU A 863 58.04 -20.11 -8.41
CA LEU A 863 58.76 -19.78 -9.64
C LEU A 863 57.93 -20.15 -10.88
N ALA A 864 57.28 -21.33 -10.92
CA ALA A 864 56.38 -21.70 -12.00
C ALA A 864 55.22 -20.73 -12.18
N LYS A 865 54.60 -20.26 -11.08
CA LYS A 865 53.52 -19.27 -11.13
C LYS A 865 54.00 -17.89 -11.61
N LEU A 866 55.25 -17.51 -11.33
CA LEU A 866 55.86 -16.30 -11.87
C LEU A 866 56.17 -16.44 -13.37
N LEU A 867 56.73 -17.59 -13.77
CA LEU A 867 57.09 -17.87 -15.16
C LEU A 867 55.89 -17.86 -16.11
N THR A 868 54.73 -18.36 -15.67
CA THR A 868 53.49 -18.37 -16.47
C THR A 868 52.68 -17.09 -16.36
N GLY A 869 53.07 -16.15 -15.50
CA GLY A 869 52.34 -14.90 -15.28
C GLY A 869 51.12 -15.01 -14.37
N LEU A 870 50.87 -16.18 -13.74
CA LEU A 870 49.82 -16.33 -12.72
C LEU A 870 50.07 -15.45 -11.50
N TYR A 871 51.33 -15.22 -11.16
CA TYR A 871 51.79 -14.25 -10.16
C TYR A 871 52.56 -13.11 -10.85
N THR A 872 52.43 -11.90 -10.32
CA THR A 872 53.24 -10.76 -10.74
C THR A 872 54.46 -10.63 -9.81
N PRO A 873 55.68 -10.43 -10.33
CA PRO A 873 56.86 -10.24 -9.48
C PRO A 873 56.74 -8.97 -8.64
N THR A 874 57.27 -9.01 -7.41
CA THR A 874 57.36 -7.85 -6.51
C THR A 874 58.43 -6.86 -6.98
N SER A 875 59.51 -7.36 -7.58
CA SER A 875 60.56 -6.57 -8.22
C SER A 875 61.23 -7.34 -9.35
N GLY A 876 61.90 -6.65 -10.28
CA GLY A 876 62.49 -7.24 -11.49
C GLY A 876 61.48 -7.37 -12.63
N ASP A 877 61.97 -7.78 -13.80
CA ASP A 877 61.20 -7.85 -15.05
C ASP A 877 61.34 -9.21 -15.72
N ILE A 878 60.24 -9.68 -16.31
CA ILE A 878 60.22 -10.85 -17.20
C ILE A 878 60.05 -10.34 -18.63
N LEU A 879 60.92 -10.76 -19.54
CA LEU A 879 60.92 -10.35 -20.94
C LEU A 879 60.70 -11.56 -21.86
N ILE A 880 59.95 -11.35 -22.93
CA ILE A 880 59.82 -12.30 -24.05
C ILE A 880 60.43 -11.63 -25.28
N ASN A 881 61.42 -12.29 -25.90
CA ASN A 881 62.15 -11.79 -27.07
C ASN A 881 62.66 -10.34 -26.89
N GLY A 882 63.19 -10.04 -25.70
CA GLY A 882 63.75 -8.73 -25.35
C GLY A 882 62.71 -7.64 -24.99
N ARG A 883 61.41 -7.95 -24.99
CA ARG A 883 60.34 -7.02 -24.59
C ARG A 883 59.73 -7.43 -23.26
N LYS A 884 59.54 -6.48 -22.35
CA LYS A 884 58.86 -6.72 -21.06
C LYS A 884 57.46 -7.31 -21.30
N ALA A 885 57.20 -8.48 -20.73
CA ALA A 885 55.94 -9.18 -20.85
C ALA A 885 54.99 -8.77 -19.72
N THR A 886 53.73 -8.53 -20.07
CA THR A 886 52.65 -8.45 -19.07
C THR A 886 52.28 -9.87 -18.61
N SER A 887 51.65 -10.01 -17.44
CA SER A 887 51.14 -11.30 -16.97
C SER A 887 50.23 -12.00 -18.00
N GLU A 888 49.38 -11.22 -18.69
CA GLU A 888 48.49 -11.74 -19.74
C GLU A 888 49.29 -12.22 -20.96
N ALA A 889 50.20 -11.41 -21.49
CA ALA A 889 51.05 -11.81 -22.61
C ALA A 889 51.89 -13.03 -22.27
N LEU A 890 52.42 -13.10 -21.05
CA LEU A 890 53.18 -14.24 -20.55
C LEU A 890 52.31 -15.51 -20.54
N SER A 891 51.11 -15.45 -19.93
CA SER A 891 50.19 -16.60 -19.86
C SER A 891 49.79 -17.17 -21.22
N GLN A 892 49.63 -16.32 -22.25
CA GLN A 892 49.26 -16.76 -23.60
C GLN A 892 50.36 -17.54 -24.33
N HIS A 893 51.62 -17.46 -23.90
CA HIS A 893 52.74 -18.22 -24.48
C HIS A 893 52.93 -19.61 -23.88
N TYR A 894 52.23 -19.92 -22.78
CA TYR A 894 52.39 -21.18 -22.06
C TYR A 894 51.26 -22.16 -22.36
N SER A 895 51.63 -23.43 -22.50
CA SER A 895 50.78 -24.54 -22.09
C SER A 895 51.37 -25.12 -20.81
N ALA A 896 50.59 -25.21 -19.75
CA ALA A 896 51.08 -25.61 -18.43
C ALA A 896 50.23 -26.71 -17.82
N ILE A 897 50.87 -27.74 -17.28
CA ILE A 897 50.23 -28.77 -16.47
C ILE A 897 50.81 -28.68 -15.06
N TYR A 898 50.07 -27.99 -14.19
CA TYR A 898 50.39 -27.91 -12.77
C TYR A 898 50.12 -29.24 -12.05
N SER A 899 50.77 -29.45 -10.90
CA SER A 899 50.51 -30.60 -10.03
C SER A 899 49.03 -30.66 -9.57
N ASP A 900 48.38 -29.51 -9.39
CA ASP A 900 46.99 -29.32 -8.96
C ASP A 900 46.03 -28.86 -10.08
N PHE A 901 46.24 -29.31 -11.32
CA PHE A 901 45.43 -28.95 -12.49
C PHE A 901 43.93 -29.32 -12.44
N HIS A 902 43.13 -28.58 -13.20
CA HIS A 902 41.71 -28.84 -13.44
C HIS A 902 41.47 -29.27 -14.90
N LEU A 903 40.53 -30.19 -15.11
CA LEU A 903 40.06 -30.59 -16.44
C LEU A 903 38.63 -30.11 -16.61
N PHE A 904 38.38 -29.38 -17.69
CA PHE A 904 37.03 -29.04 -18.11
C PHE A 904 36.47 -30.13 -19.01
N GLU A 905 35.17 -30.43 -18.88
CA GLU A 905 34.49 -31.34 -19.81
C GLU A 905 34.48 -30.76 -21.23
N LYS A 906 34.22 -29.46 -21.37
CA LYS A 906 34.27 -28.74 -22.64
C LYS A 906 35.69 -28.21 -22.92
N LEU A 907 36.11 -28.29 -24.18
CA LEU A 907 37.37 -27.68 -24.64
C LEU A 907 37.18 -26.17 -24.87
N TYR A 908 37.81 -25.34 -24.04
CA TYR A 908 37.74 -23.87 -24.13
C TYR A 908 38.97 -23.30 -24.85
N GLY A 909 38.81 -22.19 -25.57
CA GLY A 909 39.91 -21.49 -26.24
C GLY A 909 40.39 -22.13 -27.55
N MET A 910 39.71 -23.17 -28.04
CA MET A 910 39.96 -23.82 -29.32
C MET A 910 38.65 -23.97 -30.09
N GLU A 911 38.64 -23.61 -31.37
CA GLU A 911 37.53 -23.97 -32.26
C GLU A 911 37.64 -25.49 -32.52
N ALA A 912 36.61 -26.25 -32.18
CA ALA A 912 36.60 -27.70 -32.35
C ALA A 912 36.62 -28.13 -33.85
N ASP A 913 36.48 -27.17 -34.75
CA ASP A 913 36.41 -27.41 -36.19
C ASP A 913 37.81 -27.74 -36.75
N GLY A 914 37.95 -28.95 -37.30
CA GLY A 914 39.16 -29.40 -38.02
C GLY A 914 40.28 -30.07 -37.22
N ARG A 915 40.19 -30.22 -35.88
CA ARG A 915 41.23 -30.90 -35.06
C ARG A 915 40.81 -32.24 -34.45
N GLN A 916 39.64 -32.76 -34.80
CA GLN A 916 39.09 -34.01 -34.27
C GLN A 916 40.02 -35.21 -34.52
N ASP A 917 40.61 -35.30 -35.71
CA ASP A 917 41.50 -36.41 -36.08
C ASP A 917 42.80 -36.37 -35.27
N GLN A 918 43.34 -35.18 -35.03
CA GLN A 918 44.52 -34.98 -34.16
C GLN A 918 44.20 -35.34 -32.72
N LEU A 919 43.04 -34.92 -32.21
CA LEU A 919 42.58 -35.27 -30.86
C LEU A 919 42.42 -36.78 -30.69
N ASN A 920 41.79 -37.47 -31.65
CA ASN A 920 41.65 -38.93 -31.63
C ASN A 920 43.02 -39.63 -31.68
N THR A 921 43.94 -39.11 -32.49
CA THR A 921 45.31 -39.62 -32.59
C THR A 921 46.03 -39.49 -31.24
N TYR A 922 45.95 -38.34 -30.58
CA TYR A 922 46.58 -38.13 -29.27
C TYR A 922 45.91 -38.96 -28.16
N LEU A 923 44.59 -39.13 -28.19
CA LEU A 923 43.88 -40.03 -27.27
C LEU A 923 44.34 -41.48 -27.45
N GLN A 924 44.59 -41.92 -28.69
CA GLN A 924 45.12 -43.26 -28.96
C GLN A 924 46.58 -43.40 -28.51
N GLN A 925 47.45 -42.44 -28.84
CA GLN A 925 48.86 -42.43 -28.45
C GLN A 925 49.05 -42.45 -26.93
N LEU A 926 48.19 -41.75 -26.19
CA LEU A 926 48.22 -41.71 -24.74
C LEU A 926 47.34 -42.78 -24.08
N GLN A 927 46.86 -43.77 -24.85
CA GLN A 927 46.05 -44.92 -24.39
C GLN A 927 44.81 -44.51 -23.58
N LEU A 928 44.06 -43.53 -24.07
CA LEU A 928 42.82 -43.01 -23.50
C LEU A 928 41.58 -43.25 -24.38
N SER A 929 41.77 -43.70 -25.63
CA SER A 929 40.69 -43.92 -26.61
C SER A 929 39.57 -44.84 -26.13
N ASP A 930 39.89 -45.82 -25.27
CA ASP A 930 38.90 -46.79 -24.75
C ASP A 930 38.11 -46.25 -23.54
N LYS A 931 38.46 -45.06 -23.04
CA LYS A 931 37.89 -44.46 -21.81
C LYS A 931 37.26 -43.10 -22.06
N VAL A 932 37.81 -42.33 -22.98
CA VAL A 932 37.40 -40.96 -23.29
C VAL A 932 37.12 -40.87 -24.78
N SER A 933 35.94 -40.39 -25.12
CA SER A 933 35.58 -39.95 -26.48
C SER A 933 35.28 -38.45 -26.46
N PHE A 934 35.26 -37.81 -27.62
CA PHE A 934 35.02 -36.38 -27.74
C PHE A 934 33.95 -36.08 -28.80
N ALA A 935 32.88 -35.40 -28.40
CA ALA A 935 31.76 -35.02 -29.26
C ALA A 935 31.20 -33.65 -28.82
N ASP A 936 30.67 -32.88 -29.77
CA ASP A 936 30.07 -31.56 -29.53
C ASP A 936 30.95 -30.58 -28.73
N GLY A 937 32.28 -30.68 -28.90
CA GLY A 937 33.26 -29.85 -28.19
C GLY A 937 33.54 -30.28 -26.74
N ALA A 938 33.06 -31.44 -26.29
CA ALA A 938 33.23 -31.94 -24.93
C ALA A 938 33.71 -33.40 -24.86
N PHE A 939 34.49 -33.72 -23.82
CA PHE A 939 34.91 -35.07 -23.47
C PHE A 939 33.76 -35.84 -22.82
N SER A 940 33.62 -37.14 -23.11
CA SER A 940 32.56 -37.99 -22.57
C SER A 940 32.65 -38.21 -21.06
N THR A 941 33.84 -38.07 -20.48
CA THR A 941 34.06 -38.09 -19.03
C THR A 941 35.42 -37.50 -18.67
N ILE A 942 35.50 -36.86 -17.50
CA ILE A 942 36.75 -36.45 -16.85
C ILE A 942 37.00 -37.22 -15.54
N GLN A 943 36.09 -38.16 -15.18
CA GLN A 943 36.20 -39.02 -14.01
C GLN A 943 37.18 -40.17 -14.28
N LEU A 944 38.48 -39.85 -14.25
CA LEU A 944 39.58 -40.76 -14.59
C LEU A 944 40.54 -40.94 -13.40
N SER A 945 41.41 -41.95 -13.46
CA SER A 945 42.50 -42.08 -12.49
C SER A 945 43.48 -40.90 -12.59
N THR A 946 44.26 -40.61 -11.55
CA THR A 946 45.18 -39.46 -11.54
C THR A 946 46.14 -39.47 -12.73
N GLY A 947 46.75 -40.62 -13.05
CA GLY A 947 47.63 -40.78 -14.21
C GLY A 947 46.90 -40.57 -15.55
N GLN A 948 45.67 -41.08 -15.69
CA GLN A 948 44.83 -40.85 -16.88
C GLN A 948 44.40 -39.39 -17.02
N ARG A 949 44.07 -38.69 -15.92
CA ARG A 949 43.77 -37.25 -15.93
C ARG A 949 44.98 -36.44 -16.39
N LYS A 950 46.19 -36.76 -15.91
CA LYS A 950 47.44 -36.12 -16.35
C LYS A 950 47.74 -36.38 -17.82
N ARG A 951 47.44 -37.59 -18.33
CA ARG A 951 47.52 -37.92 -19.76
C ARG A 951 46.49 -37.13 -20.57
N LEU A 952 45.26 -36.97 -20.09
CA LEU A 952 44.25 -36.16 -20.79
C LEU A 952 44.62 -34.67 -20.80
N ALA A 953 45.19 -34.14 -19.70
CA ALA A 953 45.74 -32.78 -19.68
C ALA A 953 46.88 -32.61 -20.69
N LEU A 954 47.68 -33.65 -20.91
CA LEU A 954 48.74 -33.65 -21.92
C LEU A 954 48.18 -33.63 -23.34
N VAL A 955 47.10 -34.36 -23.64
CA VAL A 955 46.37 -34.25 -24.92
C VAL A 955 45.95 -32.79 -25.17
N ILE A 956 45.35 -32.14 -24.16
CA ILE A 956 44.92 -30.74 -24.26
C ILE A 956 46.12 -29.83 -24.52
N SER A 957 47.22 -30.03 -23.79
CA SER A 957 48.45 -29.28 -23.95
C SER A 957 49.08 -29.40 -25.35
N TYR A 958 49.00 -30.59 -25.96
CA TYR A 958 49.41 -30.81 -27.36
C TYR A 958 48.51 -30.06 -28.36
N LEU A 959 47.21 -30.03 -28.09
CA LEU A 959 46.25 -29.32 -28.94
C LEU A 959 46.40 -27.80 -28.84
N GLU A 960 46.80 -27.26 -27.68
CA GLU A 960 47.07 -25.83 -27.51
C GLU A 960 48.28 -25.34 -28.31
N ASP A 961 49.24 -26.24 -28.60
CA ASP A 961 50.44 -26.01 -29.42
C ASP A 961 51.24 -24.72 -29.09
N ARG A 962 51.35 -24.39 -27.80
CA ARG A 962 51.98 -23.15 -27.33
C ARG A 962 53.50 -23.18 -27.52
N PRO A 963 54.20 -22.03 -27.57
CA PRO A 963 55.66 -22.00 -27.76
C PRO A 963 56.44 -22.45 -26.52
N ILE A 964 55.89 -22.29 -25.31
CA ILE A 964 56.51 -22.70 -24.04
C ILE A 964 55.64 -23.75 -23.35
N TYR A 965 56.25 -24.84 -22.89
CA TYR A 965 55.59 -25.91 -22.13
C TYR A 965 56.14 -25.95 -20.70
N LEU A 966 55.24 -25.88 -19.71
CA LEU A 966 55.60 -26.04 -18.30
C LEU A 966 54.94 -27.29 -17.71
N PHE A 967 55.76 -28.23 -17.23
CA PHE A 967 55.27 -29.46 -16.59
C PHE A 967 55.69 -29.48 -15.13
N ASP A 968 54.74 -29.32 -14.21
CA ASP A 968 54.99 -29.36 -12.77
C ASP A 968 54.70 -30.77 -12.22
N GLU A 969 55.77 -31.53 -11.97
CA GLU A 969 55.70 -32.89 -11.41
C GLU A 969 54.76 -33.83 -12.19
N TRP A 970 54.64 -33.63 -13.51
CA TRP A 970 53.73 -34.42 -14.35
C TRP A 970 54.00 -35.93 -14.25
N ALA A 971 55.27 -36.32 -14.28
CA ALA A 971 55.71 -37.72 -14.24
C ALA A 971 55.45 -38.43 -12.89
N ALA A 972 55.18 -37.70 -11.81
CA ALA A 972 55.09 -38.27 -10.45
C ALA A 972 54.01 -39.36 -10.32
N ASP A 973 52.86 -39.19 -10.99
CA ASP A 973 51.71 -40.09 -10.90
C ASP A 973 51.59 -41.09 -12.07
N GLN A 974 52.62 -41.17 -12.92
CA GLN A 974 52.64 -42.10 -14.06
C GLN A 974 53.32 -43.41 -13.72
N ASP A 975 52.96 -44.48 -14.44
CA ASP A 975 53.70 -45.73 -14.40
C ASP A 975 55.08 -45.60 -15.10
N PRO A 976 56.02 -46.53 -14.87
CA PRO A 976 57.37 -46.44 -15.43
C PRO A 976 57.42 -46.30 -16.96
N GLU A 977 56.49 -46.94 -17.67
CA GLU A 977 56.40 -46.90 -19.13
C GLU A 977 56.07 -45.48 -19.60
N PHE A 978 55.01 -44.87 -19.04
CA PHE A 978 54.64 -43.50 -19.38
C PHE A 978 55.62 -42.44 -18.86
N ARG A 979 56.35 -42.70 -17.76
CA ARG A 979 57.47 -41.84 -17.34
C ARG A 979 58.61 -41.85 -18.36
N THR A 980 58.98 -43.04 -18.85
CA THR A 980 60.01 -43.16 -19.88
C THR A 980 59.55 -42.54 -21.20
N PHE A 981 58.29 -42.76 -21.59
CA PHE A 981 57.69 -42.08 -22.74
C PHE A 981 57.77 -40.55 -22.59
N PHE A 982 57.40 -40.01 -21.44
CA PHE A 982 57.48 -38.56 -21.19
C PHE A 982 58.91 -38.04 -21.35
N TYR A 983 59.88 -38.61 -20.63
CA TYR A 983 61.25 -38.08 -20.64
C TYR A 983 62.04 -38.38 -21.91
N ARG A 984 61.91 -39.59 -22.47
CA ARG A 984 62.76 -40.07 -23.58
C ARG A 984 62.10 -39.98 -24.96
N THR A 985 60.80 -39.69 -25.03
CA THR A 985 60.08 -39.56 -26.31
C THR A 985 59.45 -38.19 -26.42
N LEU A 986 58.61 -37.79 -25.46
CA LEU A 986 57.81 -36.58 -25.54
C LEU A 986 58.63 -35.29 -25.39
N LEU A 987 59.47 -35.17 -24.35
CA LEU A 987 60.28 -33.95 -24.20
C LEU A 987 61.23 -33.74 -25.41
N PRO A 988 61.93 -34.79 -25.92
CA PRO A 988 62.70 -34.67 -27.16
C PRO A 988 61.87 -34.27 -28.38
N GLU A 989 60.67 -34.86 -28.57
CA GLU A 989 59.78 -34.50 -29.68
C GLU A 989 59.36 -33.02 -29.62
N LEU A 990 58.95 -32.52 -28.44
CA LEU A 990 58.62 -31.11 -28.26
C LEU A 990 59.84 -30.21 -28.53
N LYS A 991 61.05 -30.66 -28.15
CA LYS A 991 62.31 -29.94 -28.40
C LYS A 991 62.60 -29.85 -29.90
N GLU A 992 62.46 -30.96 -30.63
CA GLU A 992 62.61 -31.02 -32.09
C GLU A 992 61.59 -30.13 -32.82
N ARG A 993 60.38 -29.99 -32.27
CA ARG A 993 59.36 -29.04 -32.73
C ARG A 993 59.68 -27.58 -32.38
N GLY A 994 60.85 -27.30 -31.84
CA GLY A 994 61.34 -25.96 -31.51
C GLY A 994 60.61 -25.31 -30.34
N LYS A 995 60.07 -26.11 -29.39
CA LYS A 995 59.40 -25.60 -28.20
C LYS A 995 60.40 -25.33 -27.07
N CYS A 996 60.09 -24.37 -26.20
CA CYS A 996 60.81 -24.16 -24.95
C CYS A 996 60.18 -25.02 -23.85
N ILE A 997 60.95 -25.88 -23.18
CA ILE A 997 60.40 -26.87 -22.25
C ILE A 997 60.96 -26.64 -20.86
N ILE A 998 60.08 -26.44 -19.89
CA ILE A 998 60.40 -26.25 -18.48
C ILE A 998 59.72 -27.36 -17.68
N ALA A 999 60.49 -28.29 -17.13
CA ALA A 999 59.95 -29.39 -16.33
C ALA A 999 60.42 -29.28 -14.88
N ILE A 1000 59.49 -29.14 -13.94
CA ILE A 1000 59.79 -29.32 -12.51
C ILE A 1000 59.74 -30.81 -12.21
N THR A 1001 60.87 -31.37 -11.78
CA THR A 1001 60.97 -32.80 -11.52
C THR A 1001 61.98 -33.12 -10.40
N HIS A 1002 61.75 -34.27 -9.80
CA HIS A 1002 62.61 -34.92 -8.82
C HIS A 1002 63.16 -36.27 -9.29
N ASP A 1003 62.87 -36.67 -10.55
CA ASP A 1003 63.29 -37.98 -11.09
C ASP A 1003 64.73 -37.91 -11.60
N ASP A 1004 65.67 -38.20 -10.69
CA ASP A 1004 67.10 -38.11 -10.92
C ASP A 1004 67.62 -39.03 -12.03
N ARG A 1005 66.93 -40.15 -12.27
CA ARG A 1005 67.20 -41.11 -13.34
C ARG A 1005 67.08 -40.54 -14.75
N PHE A 1006 66.40 -39.41 -14.91
CA PHE A 1006 66.18 -38.76 -16.20
C PHE A 1006 66.82 -37.37 -16.29
N PHE A 1007 67.66 -36.98 -15.32
CA PHE A 1007 68.36 -35.68 -15.36
C PHE A 1007 69.35 -35.56 -16.56
N ASP A 1008 69.72 -36.68 -17.18
CA ASP A 1008 70.45 -36.76 -18.44
C ASP A 1008 69.64 -36.19 -19.63
N CYS A 1009 68.31 -36.18 -19.54
CA CYS A 1009 67.43 -35.73 -20.61
C CYS A 1009 67.29 -34.19 -20.68
N ALA A 1010 67.83 -33.45 -19.72
CA ALA A 1010 67.79 -31.99 -19.69
C ALA A 1010 69.07 -31.38 -20.25
N ASP A 1011 68.93 -30.33 -21.07
CA ASP A 1011 70.06 -29.51 -21.51
C ASP A 1011 70.60 -28.68 -20.35
N TYR A 1012 69.70 -28.17 -19.52
CA TYR A 1012 70.01 -27.34 -18.36
C TYR A 1012 69.28 -27.82 -17.13
N ARG A 1013 69.95 -27.77 -15.98
CA ARG A 1013 69.34 -28.09 -14.69
C ARG A 1013 69.49 -26.94 -13.72
N ILE A 1014 68.36 -26.46 -13.23
CA ILE A 1014 68.26 -25.43 -12.21
C ILE A 1014 67.96 -26.12 -10.88
N LYS A 1015 68.69 -25.77 -9.82
CA LYS A 1015 68.37 -26.16 -8.45
C LYS A 1015 67.88 -24.95 -7.67
N MET A 1016 66.64 -25.04 -7.20
CA MET A 1016 66.01 -24.13 -6.25
C MET A 1016 66.28 -24.58 -4.82
N ASP A 1017 66.81 -23.69 -3.99
CA ASP A 1017 67.06 -23.92 -2.57
C ASP A 1017 66.68 -22.67 -1.76
N MET A 1018 65.72 -22.81 -0.85
CA MET A 1018 65.19 -21.72 0.00
C MET A 1018 64.92 -20.41 -0.78
N GLY A 1019 64.30 -20.51 -1.96
CA GLY A 1019 63.94 -19.37 -2.80
C GLY A 1019 65.08 -18.81 -3.66
N LYS A 1020 66.30 -19.35 -3.55
CA LYS A 1020 67.44 -18.98 -4.38
C LYS A 1020 67.68 -19.98 -5.50
N MET A 1021 68.11 -19.47 -6.65
CA MET A 1021 68.41 -20.26 -7.83
C MET A 1021 69.91 -20.52 -7.96
N SER A 1022 70.28 -21.76 -8.29
CA SER A 1022 71.65 -22.15 -8.66
C SER A 1022 71.61 -23.02 -9.92
N GLU A 1023 72.43 -22.69 -10.92
CA GLU A 1023 72.54 -23.48 -12.14
C GLU A 1023 73.49 -24.66 -11.93
N LEU A 1024 73.09 -25.84 -12.40
CA LEU A 1024 73.87 -27.06 -12.38
C LEU A 1024 74.06 -27.51 -13.83
N LYS A 1025 75.31 -27.62 -14.29
CA LYS A 1025 75.60 -28.23 -15.60
C LYS A 1025 75.10 -29.69 -15.63
N PRO A 1026 74.60 -30.17 -16.78
CA PRO A 1026 74.16 -31.55 -16.93
C PRO A 1026 75.31 -32.51 -16.59
N ALA A 1027 74.98 -33.63 -15.94
CA ALA A 1027 75.96 -34.64 -15.62
C ALA A 1027 76.43 -35.32 -16.92
N LEU A 1028 77.63 -34.99 -17.38
CA LEU A 1028 78.30 -35.73 -18.44
C LEU A 1028 78.66 -37.13 -17.91
N ASP A 1029 78.16 -38.14 -18.63
CA ASP A 1029 78.46 -39.58 -18.58
C ASP A 1029 78.53 -40.30 -17.23
N GLY A 1030 77.63 -41.28 -17.10
CA GLY A 1030 77.69 -42.35 -16.12
C GLY A 1030 78.85 -43.30 -16.42
N GLN A 1031 80.04 -43.01 -15.87
CA GLN A 1031 81.07 -44.04 -15.69
C GLN A 1031 81.96 -43.90 -14.43
N GLN A 1032 81.65 -43.01 -13.47
CA GLN A 1032 82.46 -42.86 -12.25
C GLN A 1032 81.69 -42.80 -10.92
N ARG A 1033 80.70 -43.70 -10.71
CA ARG A 1033 80.21 -44.02 -9.36
C ARG A 1033 80.10 -45.53 -9.14
N SER A 1034 81.26 -46.17 -9.11
CA SER A 1034 81.45 -47.55 -8.62
C SER A 1034 82.80 -47.63 -7.89
N ALA A 1035 83.01 -46.80 -6.87
CA ALA A 1035 84.13 -46.95 -5.92
C ALA A 1035 83.95 -46.03 -4.70
N ALA A 1036 82.88 -46.23 -3.92
CA ALA A 1036 82.81 -45.77 -2.51
C ALA A 1036 81.53 -46.32 -1.84
N GLN A 1037 81.38 -47.65 -1.82
CA GLN A 1037 80.50 -48.35 -0.90
C GLN A 1037 81.23 -49.61 -0.46
N LEU A 1038 81.82 -49.54 0.74
CA LEU A 1038 82.02 -50.65 1.69
C LEU A 1038 82.65 -50.06 2.97
N THR A 1039 81.81 -49.39 3.78
CA THR A 1039 81.69 -49.48 5.25
C THR A 1039 80.52 -48.62 5.69
#